data_AF-A0A1Y4UR13-F1
#
_entry.id   AF-A0A1Y4UR13-F1
#
_cell.length_a   1.000
_cell.length_b   1.000
_cell.length_c   1.000
_cell.angle_alpha   90.00
_cell.angle_beta   90.00
_cell.angle_gamma   90.00
#
_symmetry.space_group_name_H-M   'P 1'
#
loop_
_entity.id
_entity.type
_entity.pdbx_description
1 polymer ?
#
loop_
_entity_poly.entity_id
_entity_poly.type
_entity_poly.pdbx_seq_one_letter_code
_entity_poly.pdbx_strand_id
1 'polypeptide(L)'
;MNFEQAFYTWGENQLSRYKRGLGVCATSNMNSNFLDNCLVLGSAFQSETSDRTAEFTLYSPEFGSFVGVGISPREGGGDGRVNKLCHFFIPKEQQNIEEPENYIINYPYIREIKDGKILDMAEIEPALYDYNEIINKYGLKGKKLALLLYSIYPCMFGEVSNLAFIIDKSEYSEDMYSQIARDITWLLSNLVPEQGEKSEVYRKRLSYGVYTTKNIEAVTFIFTDNTLLCHNNFYLNGNEQSYCDIDIPEIYYTMAEYAEISKEAFFEFMDEILSNQYNQKLQLNDLSMLYYFWKLKKGKEVSLYDLKEEINTLLNKAEKSKWNREFIIMFLKQVKSLDNSEIVNFWTRFIIPQMKVYDNMGDYDKNSIDEATAHLICAMFDENRNNYKKFLLNLNATQRKKILNLIYSEPCSCVEREIESINTVKDFFDCVELYSLLDENERFANCIIDKAKTFYENETGSVRKSITDTMIKSNVFKKIWLDWITEKIDSFSTVESYIDYIKNEIDRIEISFAQKYYYKLLQLAKEIYVSDDEKEKSVIFYEESIRRMYSRGLSRDTVESFKILKKEWDIRKTIGRLIEENLYQLVERTPSTLNYRKCREKWIDCICDRLENEEDVSEHIYQKLLNNMVDIVNMTSDNSEEYIDKSIVSKYEDALWMAAGKKDRKTCLEWRMVFQMYQLSKNKYIKLKMFWQDINIFDDMDIIDSIVSSRNDLKDISNKISYIDEPEQCYLNRNLYKIWKGIKEDNIISKKSFMFLDNKICQRYFSQIKCFLQKQQTEILERQYNSDCKYAVINYLYLQQFMEEKKFVEEKNARKRFKEYRKIIESNKSFIDMVLNTNYNLYDDWIKKRGNEIKLFFNMVSYPEVTFENIKETKQFLRKIRDVFGKDDIPEIDNIVKGYDNVMAQIEDEFSNIDFQIKENKKYIDAIDDEINYKMEQINDLKKEIENLNNERIKYNKNIESLSNRKTKIKNDIDDTPYWSSRSYEHNLDIENNKKVYEHNDIKHEHIDKIEKIERPIHHKEEFKKPDFDIKPKNQNITDRIPNVINIDEYE
;
A
#
# COMPACT_ATOMS: atom_id res chain seq x y z
N MET A 1 -35.77 16.28 43.89
CA MET A 1 -34.51 16.52 44.64
C MET A 1 -34.78 17.49 45.79
N ASN A 2 -34.14 17.29 46.95
CA ASN A 2 -34.39 18.10 48.15
C ASN A 2 -33.39 19.26 48.28
N PHE A 3 -33.92 20.47 48.46
CA PHE A 3 -33.17 21.70 48.67
C PHE A 3 -33.51 22.32 50.02
N GLU A 4 -32.48 22.69 50.75
CA GLU A 4 -32.56 23.59 51.88
C GLU A 4 -32.78 25.02 51.36
N GLN A 5 -33.71 25.75 51.98
CA GLN A 5 -34.08 27.11 51.63
C GLN A 5 -33.59 28.08 52.70
N ALA A 6 -33.10 29.24 52.29
CA ALA A 6 -32.76 30.31 53.22
C ALA A 6 -33.02 31.69 52.62
N PHE A 7 -33.37 32.65 53.46
CA PHE A 7 -33.49 34.04 53.05
C PHE A 7 -32.52 34.93 53.78
N TYR A 8 -31.72 35.66 53.01
CA TYR A 8 -30.81 36.67 53.52
C TYR A 8 -31.39 38.05 53.27
N THR A 9 -31.69 38.77 54.35
CA THR A 9 -32.26 40.12 54.26
C THR A 9 -32.10 40.89 55.57
N TRP A 10 -32.47 42.17 55.59
CA TRP A 10 -32.43 43.01 56.79
C TRP A 10 -33.68 42.76 57.65
N GLY A 11 -33.50 42.34 58.90
CA GLY A 11 -34.55 42.23 59.92
C GLY A 11 -33.99 42.31 61.35
N GLU A 12 -34.89 42.51 62.32
CA GLU A 12 -34.55 42.67 63.75
C GLU A 12 -34.49 41.34 64.53
N ASN A 13 -34.69 40.21 63.83
CA ASN A 13 -34.67 38.85 64.38
C ASN A 13 -33.94 37.88 63.44
N GLN A 14 -32.65 38.11 63.17
CA GLN A 14 -31.88 37.15 62.37
C GLN A 14 -31.69 35.83 63.12
N LEU A 15 -31.73 34.74 62.38
CA LEU A 15 -31.39 33.39 62.84
C LEU A 15 -29.88 33.16 62.86
N SER A 16 -29.13 33.97 62.11
CA SER A 16 -27.67 33.97 62.07
C SER A 16 -27.04 34.75 63.25
N ARG A 17 -25.70 34.72 63.38
CA ARG A 17 -24.95 35.30 64.53
C ARG A 17 -25.30 36.76 64.91
N TYR A 18 -25.79 37.56 63.97
CA TYR A 18 -26.13 38.97 64.20
C TYR A 18 -27.62 39.14 64.51
N LYS A 19 -28.01 39.38 65.78
CA LYS A 19 -29.44 39.53 66.14
C LYS A 19 -30.21 40.59 65.33
N ARG A 20 -29.51 41.64 64.89
CA ARG A 20 -30.04 42.76 64.11
C ARG A 20 -28.98 43.17 63.06
N GLY A 21 -29.24 42.90 61.78
CA GLY A 21 -28.49 43.39 60.63
C GLY A 21 -28.95 42.70 59.36
N LEU A 22 -28.26 42.92 58.23
CA LEU A 22 -28.36 41.98 57.11
C LEU A 22 -27.90 40.59 57.60
N GLY A 23 -28.75 39.59 57.46
CA GLY A 23 -28.43 38.23 57.85
C GLY A 23 -29.49 37.22 57.37
N VAL A 24 -29.42 35.99 57.87
CA VAL A 24 -30.43 34.97 57.57
C VAL A 24 -31.69 35.19 58.43
N CYS A 25 -32.81 35.54 57.81
CA CYS A 25 -34.10 35.81 58.48
C CYS A 25 -35.02 34.59 58.57
N ALA A 26 -34.85 33.62 57.67
CA ALA A 26 -35.59 32.38 57.64
C ALA A 26 -34.74 31.29 56.99
N THR A 27 -34.91 30.05 57.43
CA THR A 27 -34.15 28.91 56.94
C THR A 27 -34.96 27.63 57.12
N SER A 28 -34.74 26.61 56.28
CA SER A 28 -35.17 25.24 56.55
C SER A 28 -34.15 24.45 57.39
N ASN A 29 -32.91 24.94 57.49
CA ASN A 29 -31.84 24.30 58.24
C ASN A 29 -31.22 25.26 59.28
N MET A 30 -31.37 24.91 60.56
CA MET A 30 -30.88 25.70 61.71
C MET A 30 -29.43 25.38 62.09
N ASN A 31 -28.72 24.55 61.33
CA ASN A 31 -27.30 24.24 61.58
C ASN A 31 -26.45 25.52 61.46
N SER A 32 -25.61 25.78 62.45
CA SER A 32 -24.76 26.99 62.50
C SER A 32 -23.84 27.13 61.28
N ASN A 33 -23.26 26.03 60.80
CA ASN A 33 -22.39 26.06 59.62
C ASN A 33 -23.16 26.41 58.35
N PHE A 34 -24.39 25.91 58.21
CA PHE A 34 -25.27 26.25 57.09
C PHE A 34 -25.63 27.74 57.11
N LEU A 35 -25.98 28.27 58.28
CA LEU A 35 -26.32 29.68 58.47
C LEU A 35 -25.12 30.60 58.20
N ASP A 36 -23.93 30.23 58.67
CA ASP A 36 -22.69 30.98 58.42
C ASP A 36 -22.30 30.95 56.94
N ASN A 37 -22.46 29.83 56.25
CA ASN A 37 -22.23 29.75 54.80
C ASN A 37 -23.26 30.59 54.01
N CYS A 38 -24.54 30.57 54.41
CA CYS A 38 -25.57 31.44 53.83
C CYS A 38 -25.28 32.94 54.06
N LEU A 39 -24.67 33.29 55.21
CA LEU A 39 -24.21 34.66 55.47
C LEU A 39 -23.12 35.08 54.51
N VAL A 40 -22.11 34.22 54.28
CA VAL A 40 -21.01 34.47 53.34
C VAL A 40 -21.56 34.65 51.93
N LEU A 41 -22.33 33.67 51.45
CA LEU A 41 -22.96 33.70 50.12
C LEU A 41 -23.82 34.95 49.94
N GLY A 42 -24.70 35.23 50.89
CA GLY A 42 -25.55 36.40 50.83
C GLY A 42 -24.78 37.69 50.82
N SER A 43 -23.72 37.83 51.63
CA SER A 43 -22.92 39.06 51.71
C SER A 43 -22.24 39.44 50.39
N ALA A 44 -21.96 38.48 49.51
CA ALA A 44 -21.31 38.71 48.21
C ALA A 44 -22.18 39.51 47.21
N PHE A 45 -23.50 39.51 47.40
CA PHE A 45 -24.43 40.14 46.47
C PHE A 45 -24.83 41.57 46.84
N GLN A 46 -24.95 42.42 45.82
CA GLN A 46 -25.54 43.75 45.89
C GLN A 46 -27.05 43.73 45.60
N SER A 47 -27.75 44.78 46.02
CA SER A 47 -29.19 44.93 45.73
C SER A 47 -29.42 45.31 44.28
N GLU A 48 -30.25 44.52 43.59
CA GLU A 48 -30.70 44.82 42.24
C GLU A 48 -31.61 46.06 42.20
N THR A 49 -31.63 46.74 41.05
CA THR A 49 -32.44 47.94 40.80
C THR A 49 -33.66 47.66 39.91
N SER A 50 -33.81 46.43 39.42
CA SER A 50 -34.92 46.00 38.58
C SER A 50 -36.10 45.54 39.43
N ASP A 51 -37.33 45.76 38.97
CA ASP A 51 -38.57 45.25 39.59
C ASP A 51 -38.72 43.72 39.47
N ARG A 52 -37.84 43.07 38.72
CA ARG A 52 -37.76 41.61 38.60
C ARG A 52 -36.73 41.03 39.57
N THR A 53 -37.01 39.82 40.03
CA THR A 53 -36.00 39.01 40.74
C THR A 53 -34.90 38.65 39.77
N ALA A 54 -33.66 39.05 40.03
CA ALA A 54 -32.52 38.50 39.30
C ALA A 54 -32.29 37.06 39.75
N GLU A 55 -32.11 36.16 38.80
CA GLU A 55 -32.01 34.73 39.04
C GLU A 55 -30.60 34.27 38.69
N PHE A 56 -30.01 33.44 39.54
CA PHE A 56 -28.67 32.92 39.35
C PHE A 56 -28.61 31.44 39.70
N THR A 57 -27.84 30.68 38.92
CA THR A 57 -27.32 29.38 39.31
C THR A 57 -25.81 29.48 39.29
N LEU A 58 -25.16 29.27 40.43
CA LEU A 58 -23.71 29.40 40.53
C LEU A 58 -23.09 28.36 41.44
N TYR A 59 -21.85 27.98 41.16
CA TYR A 59 -21.09 27.10 42.03
C TYR A 59 -20.59 27.85 43.26
N SER A 60 -21.03 27.42 44.46
CA SER A 60 -20.57 27.97 45.73
C SER A 60 -19.45 27.11 46.32
N PRO A 61 -18.24 27.65 46.50
CA PRO A 61 -17.16 26.94 47.20
C PRO A 61 -17.51 26.56 48.64
N GLU A 62 -18.33 27.38 49.32
CA GLU A 62 -18.75 27.18 50.71
C GLU A 62 -19.65 25.93 50.86
N PHE A 63 -20.47 25.65 49.84
CA PHE A 63 -21.36 24.50 49.80
C PHE A 63 -20.82 23.35 48.94
N GLY A 64 -19.72 23.56 48.21
CA GLY A 64 -19.14 22.57 47.29
C GLY A 64 -20.11 22.09 46.22
N SER A 65 -21.08 22.92 45.82
CA SER A 65 -22.19 22.57 44.93
C SER A 65 -22.76 23.80 44.23
N PHE A 66 -23.59 23.57 43.22
CA PHE A 66 -24.37 24.62 42.59
C PHE A 66 -25.56 25.03 43.47
N VAL A 67 -25.75 26.34 43.62
CA VAL A 67 -26.83 26.93 44.41
C VAL A 67 -27.69 27.83 43.54
N GLY A 68 -29.00 27.79 43.77
CA GLY A 68 -29.95 28.74 43.18
C GLY A 68 -30.02 30.00 44.04
N VAL A 69 -29.80 31.17 43.46
CA VAL A 69 -29.89 32.46 44.16
C VAL A 69 -30.88 33.38 43.43
N GLY A 70 -31.88 33.87 44.15
CA GLY A 70 -32.83 34.86 43.65
C GLY A 70 -32.67 36.16 44.41
N ILE A 71 -32.46 37.28 43.72
CA ILE A 71 -32.28 38.59 44.34
C ILE A 71 -33.42 39.49 43.93
N SER A 72 -34.29 39.82 44.88
CA SER A 72 -35.39 40.75 44.66
C SER A 72 -35.05 42.11 45.28
N PRO A 73 -35.46 43.23 44.65
CA PRO A 73 -35.49 44.50 45.35
C PRO A 73 -36.44 44.36 46.54
N ARG A 74 -36.02 44.81 47.72
CA ARG A 74 -36.93 44.89 48.87
C ARG A 74 -37.31 46.35 49.04
N GLU A 75 -38.61 46.65 48.99
CA GLU A 75 -39.11 47.98 49.32
C GLU A 75 -38.61 48.35 50.72
N GLY A 76 -37.88 49.47 50.81
CA GLY A 76 -37.24 49.89 52.05
C GLY A 76 -38.28 50.13 53.13
N GLY A 77 -37.94 49.77 54.37
CA GLY A 77 -38.49 50.50 55.52
C GLY A 77 -38.15 51.98 55.33
N GLY A 78 -39.02 52.90 55.75
CA GLY A 78 -38.92 54.34 55.49
C GLY A 78 -37.70 55.08 56.07
N ASP A 79 -36.60 54.40 56.40
CA ASP A 79 -35.36 54.93 56.98
C ASP A 79 -34.22 55.14 55.95
N GLY A 80 -34.48 54.96 54.65
CA GLY A 80 -33.53 55.27 53.57
C GLY A 80 -32.39 54.26 53.40
N ARG A 81 -32.47 53.09 54.03
CA ARG A 81 -31.47 52.02 53.91
C ARG A 81 -31.80 51.10 52.74
N VAL A 82 -30.79 50.79 51.92
CA VAL A 82 -30.90 49.82 50.83
C VAL A 82 -31.03 48.42 51.44
N ASN A 83 -32.21 47.82 51.30
CA ASN A 83 -32.49 46.47 51.78
C ASN A 83 -32.41 45.49 50.59
N LYS A 84 -31.80 44.32 50.80
CA LYS A 84 -31.70 43.28 49.79
C LYS A 84 -32.43 42.04 50.26
N LEU A 85 -33.16 41.39 49.37
CA LEU A 85 -33.78 40.09 49.64
C LEU A 85 -33.12 39.06 48.74
N CYS A 86 -32.30 38.18 49.32
CA CYS A 86 -31.78 37.01 48.63
C CYS A 86 -32.55 35.77 49.09
N HIS A 87 -32.99 34.94 48.15
CA HIS A 87 -33.57 33.62 48.39
C HIS A 87 -32.62 32.56 47.85
N PHE A 88 -32.15 31.66 48.71
CA PHE A 88 -31.21 30.60 48.37
C PHE A 88 -31.90 29.24 48.34
N PHE A 89 -31.57 28.46 47.32
CA PHE A 89 -31.83 27.03 47.23
C PHE A 89 -30.50 26.29 47.22
N ILE A 90 -30.23 25.57 48.31
CA ILE A 90 -28.98 24.85 48.54
C ILE A 90 -29.30 23.36 48.57
N PRO A 91 -28.69 22.54 47.71
CA PRO A 91 -28.99 21.11 47.68
C PRO A 91 -28.61 20.47 49.02
N LYS A 92 -29.49 19.61 49.55
CA LYS A 92 -29.28 18.95 50.84
C LYS A 92 -28.13 17.93 50.79
N GLU A 93 -28.03 17.24 49.66
CA GLU A 93 -26.97 16.28 49.34
C GLU A 93 -26.04 16.92 48.31
N GLN A 94 -24.75 16.61 48.36
CA GLN A 94 -23.83 17.04 47.31
C GLN A 94 -24.33 16.49 45.98
N GLN A 95 -24.67 17.39 45.07
CA GLN A 95 -25.16 17.01 43.76
C GLN A 95 -24.00 16.43 42.97
N ASN A 96 -24.27 15.38 42.20
CA ASN A 96 -23.30 14.96 41.20
C ASN A 96 -23.18 16.09 40.17
N ILE A 97 -22.05 16.79 40.16
CA ILE A 97 -21.78 17.88 39.19
C ILE A 97 -21.71 17.30 37.76
N GLU A 98 -21.58 15.98 37.63
CA GLU A 98 -21.71 15.23 36.38
C GLU A 98 -23.15 15.22 35.81
N GLU A 99 -24.16 15.55 36.61
CA GLU A 99 -25.59 15.55 36.21
C GLU A 99 -26.16 16.99 36.23
N PRO A 100 -25.99 17.77 35.15
CA PRO A 100 -26.43 19.16 35.06
C PRO A 100 -27.94 19.36 35.24
N GLU A 101 -28.75 18.33 34.98
CA GLU A 101 -30.19 18.29 35.18
C GLU A 101 -30.60 18.51 36.65
N ASN A 102 -29.68 18.25 37.59
CA ASN A 102 -29.91 18.40 39.03
C ASN A 102 -29.74 19.85 39.53
N TYR A 103 -29.06 20.72 38.79
CA TYR A 103 -28.76 22.09 39.23
C TYR A 103 -29.13 23.18 38.23
N ILE A 104 -29.27 22.85 36.95
CA ILE A 104 -29.84 23.76 35.95
C ILE A 104 -31.35 23.51 35.94
N ILE A 105 -32.02 24.03 36.97
CA ILE A 105 -33.45 23.81 37.20
C ILE A 105 -34.20 25.13 37.40
N ASN A 106 -35.52 25.08 37.30
CA ASN A 106 -36.37 26.25 37.49
C ASN A 106 -36.67 26.47 38.99
N TYR A 107 -35.81 27.25 39.66
CA TYR A 107 -35.96 27.53 41.08
C TYR A 107 -37.18 28.44 41.37
N PRO A 108 -38.10 28.06 42.28
CA PRO A 108 -39.30 28.82 42.57
C PRO A 108 -39.02 29.99 43.53
N TYR A 109 -38.35 31.04 43.06
CA TYR A 109 -37.98 32.17 43.91
C TYR A 109 -39.19 32.94 44.45
N ILE A 110 -39.12 33.34 45.72
CA ILE A 110 -40.19 34.05 46.43
C ILE A 110 -39.71 35.46 46.77
N ARG A 111 -40.60 36.45 46.59
CA ARG A 111 -40.28 37.89 46.77
C ARG A 111 -40.68 38.47 48.12
N GLU A 112 -41.40 37.70 48.94
CA GLU A 112 -41.91 38.13 50.23
C GLU A 112 -41.64 37.08 51.31
N ILE A 113 -41.28 37.54 52.50
CA ILE A 113 -41.04 36.65 53.64
C ILE A 113 -41.54 37.25 54.95
N LYS A 114 -41.98 36.35 55.85
CA LYS A 114 -42.23 36.67 57.25
C LYS A 114 -40.99 36.32 58.08
N ASP A 115 -40.42 37.32 58.76
CA ASP A 115 -39.21 37.20 59.56
C ASP A 115 -39.32 36.13 60.66
N GLY A 116 -38.21 35.43 60.96
CA GLY A 116 -38.11 34.47 62.08
C GLY A 116 -38.78 33.11 61.84
N LYS A 117 -39.12 32.78 60.60
CA LYS A 117 -39.83 31.54 60.23
C LYS A 117 -38.83 30.40 59.93
N ILE A 118 -39.15 29.19 60.40
CA ILE A 118 -38.55 27.93 59.90
C ILE A 118 -39.30 27.55 58.60
N LEU A 119 -38.55 27.39 57.52
CA LEU A 119 -39.08 26.99 56.21
C LEU A 119 -39.10 25.47 56.10
N ASP A 120 -39.97 24.95 55.24
CA ASP A 120 -39.89 23.55 54.83
C ASP A 120 -38.78 23.41 53.76
N MET A 121 -38.21 22.21 53.63
CA MET A 121 -37.35 21.90 52.48
C MET A 121 -38.18 21.99 51.19
N ALA A 122 -37.54 22.44 50.11
CA ALA A 122 -38.15 22.43 48.79
C ALA A 122 -37.83 21.10 48.09
N GLU A 123 -38.85 20.45 47.57
CA GLU A 123 -38.68 19.36 46.61
C GLU A 123 -38.86 19.95 45.19
N ILE A 124 -37.80 19.90 44.40
CA ILE A 124 -37.79 20.38 43.01
C ILE A 124 -37.44 19.21 42.10
N GLU A 125 -38.24 18.97 41.07
CA GLU A 125 -37.98 17.94 40.07
C GLU A 125 -36.78 18.34 39.18
N PRO A 126 -35.90 17.39 38.81
CA PRO A 126 -34.88 17.62 37.79
C PRO A 126 -35.52 18.07 36.49
N ALA A 127 -34.83 18.95 35.75
CA ALA A 127 -35.32 19.41 34.46
C ALA A 127 -35.04 18.35 33.37
N LEU A 128 -35.99 18.21 32.44
CA LEU A 128 -35.82 17.37 31.26
C LEU A 128 -35.35 18.25 30.10
N TYR A 129 -34.19 17.91 29.54
CA TYR A 129 -33.61 18.61 28.40
C TYR A 129 -33.37 17.61 27.26
N ASP A 130 -33.53 18.10 26.03
CA ASP A 130 -33.17 17.37 24.81
C ASP A 130 -32.06 18.13 24.09
N TYR A 131 -30.92 17.47 23.93
CA TYR A 131 -29.72 18.00 23.29
C TYR A 131 -29.97 18.47 21.86
N ASN A 132 -30.64 17.65 21.06
CA ASN A 132 -30.91 17.95 19.66
C ASN A 132 -32.00 19.01 19.52
N GLU A 133 -33.00 18.98 20.39
CA GLU A 133 -34.05 20.00 20.40
C GLU A 133 -33.46 21.39 20.68
N ILE A 134 -32.60 21.53 21.67
CA ILE A 134 -31.98 22.81 22.04
C ILE A 134 -31.09 23.35 20.92
N ILE A 135 -30.24 22.51 20.32
CA ILE A 135 -29.40 22.89 19.18
C ILE A 135 -30.26 23.43 18.02
N ASN A 136 -31.36 22.74 17.71
CA ASN A 136 -32.26 23.15 16.63
C ASN A 136 -33.06 24.41 16.99
N LYS A 137 -33.55 24.52 18.23
CA LYS A 137 -34.35 25.64 18.74
C LYS A 137 -33.64 26.99 18.61
N TYR A 138 -32.34 27.03 18.90
CA TYR A 138 -31.53 28.25 18.83
C TYR A 138 -30.71 28.38 17.53
N GLY A 139 -30.91 27.45 16.57
CA GLY A 139 -30.22 27.45 15.28
C GLY A 139 -28.69 27.37 15.41
N LEU A 140 -28.18 26.63 16.39
CA LEU A 140 -26.74 26.50 16.67
C LEU A 140 -26.11 25.49 15.71
N LYS A 141 -25.84 25.91 14.47
CA LYS A 141 -25.24 25.06 13.43
C LYS A 141 -24.06 25.72 12.73
N GLY A 142 -23.22 24.90 12.12
CA GLY A 142 -21.99 25.23 11.42
C GLY A 142 -21.15 26.26 12.15
N LYS A 143 -20.92 27.39 11.48
CA LYS A 143 -20.10 28.49 11.98
C LYS A 143 -20.60 29.07 13.30
N LYS A 144 -21.91 29.10 13.54
CA LYS A 144 -22.48 29.68 14.77
C LYS A 144 -22.15 28.83 16.00
N LEU A 145 -22.23 27.50 15.87
CA LEU A 145 -21.85 26.59 16.94
C LEU A 145 -20.33 26.60 17.17
N ALA A 146 -19.53 26.66 16.09
CA ALA A 146 -18.08 26.81 16.20
C ALA A 146 -17.70 28.11 16.95
N LEU A 147 -18.38 29.22 16.65
CA LEU A 147 -18.19 30.49 17.34
C LEU A 147 -18.61 30.42 18.81
N LEU A 148 -19.71 29.72 19.11
CA LEU A 148 -20.15 29.50 20.48
C LEU A 148 -19.05 28.77 21.27
N LEU A 149 -18.57 27.65 20.75
CA LEU A 149 -17.48 26.87 21.38
C LEU A 149 -16.21 27.71 21.56
N TYR A 150 -15.83 28.48 20.54
CA TYR A 150 -14.68 29.39 20.60
C TYR A 150 -14.84 30.47 21.69
N SER A 151 -16.07 30.96 21.90
CA SER A 151 -16.36 32.01 22.89
C SER A 151 -16.44 31.47 24.32
N ILE A 152 -16.96 30.26 24.53
CA ILE A 152 -17.17 29.69 25.86
C ILE A 152 -15.92 29.01 26.43
N TYR A 153 -15.05 28.45 25.58
CA TYR A 153 -13.88 27.70 26.07
C TYR A 153 -12.95 28.57 26.93
N PRO A 154 -12.60 29.82 26.57
CA PRO A 154 -11.86 30.73 27.45
C PRO A 154 -12.50 30.92 28.83
N CYS A 155 -13.83 30.92 28.90
CA CYS A 155 -14.56 30.98 30.17
C CYS A 155 -14.44 29.67 30.98
N MET A 156 -14.59 28.51 30.32
CA MET A 156 -14.43 27.18 30.94
C MET A 156 -13.00 26.92 31.43
N PHE A 157 -11.97 27.46 30.76
CA PHE A 157 -10.59 27.38 31.20
C PHE A 157 -10.22 28.44 32.24
N GLY A 158 -11.06 29.47 32.40
CA GLY A 158 -10.86 30.56 33.37
C GLY A 158 -9.96 31.69 32.91
N GLU A 159 -9.71 31.80 31.61
CA GLU A 159 -8.94 32.90 31.01
C GLU A 159 -9.81 34.16 30.86
N VAL A 160 -11.12 33.97 30.70
CA VAL A 160 -12.12 35.04 30.62
C VAL A 160 -13.11 34.90 31.77
N SER A 161 -13.38 35.98 32.50
CA SER A 161 -14.25 35.97 33.68
C SER A 161 -15.74 35.91 33.35
N ASN A 162 -16.19 36.66 32.33
CA ASN A 162 -17.61 36.80 31.98
C ASN A 162 -17.82 36.84 30.45
N LEU A 163 -18.92 36.23 30.00
CA LEU A 163 -19.44 36.29 28.64
C LEU A 163 -20.94 36.61 28.69
N ALA A 164 -21.38 37.65 27.99
CA ALA A 164 -22.79 37.99 27.86
C ALA A 164 -23.41 37.36 26.62
N PHE A 165 -24.47 36.58 26.82
CA PHE A 165 -25.37 36.12 25.77
C PHE A 165 -26.40 37.22 25.49
N ILE A 166 -26.25 37.87 24.34
CA ILE A 166 -27.13 38.93 23.88
C ILE A 166 -28.36 38.33 23.19
N ILE A 167 -29.52 38.53 23.80
CA ILE A 167 -30.82 38.07 23.33
C ILE A 167 -31.53 39.22 22.61
N ASP A 168 -32.06 38.95 21.42
CA ASP A 168 -32.80 39.96 20.67
C ASP A 168 -34.24 40.09 21.20
N LYS A 169 -34.59 41.29 21.70
CA LYS A 169 -35.94 41.61 22.19
C LYS A 169 -37.02 41.48 21.10
N SER A 170 -36.64 41.51 19.82
CA SER A 170 -37.58 41.34 18.70
C SER A 170 -38.00 39.90 18.48
N GLU A 171 -37.18 38.92 18.91
CA GLU A 171 -37.46 37.49 18.74
C GLU A 171 -37.95 36.83 20.03
N TYR A 172 -37.42 37.23 21.19
CA TYR A 172 -37.79 36.64 22.48
C TYR A 172 -38.30 37.69 23.45
N SER A 173 -39.42 37.37 24.11
CA SER A 173 -39.90 38.17 25.25
C SER A 173 -38.97 38.01 26.44
N GLU A 174 -38.81 39.06 27.26
CA GLU A 174 -37.95 39.04 28.45
C GLU A 174 -38.26 37.88 29.40
N ASP A 175 -39.52 37.42 29.50
CA ASP A 175 -39.91 36.27 30.34
C ASP A 175 -39.25 34.94 29.94
N MET A 176 -38.74 34.85 28.71
CA MET A 176 -38.06 33.65 28.22
C MET A 176 -36.58 33.59 28.62
N TYR A 177 -35.98 34.68 29.12
CA TYR A 177 -34.54 34.74 29.34
C TYR A 177 -34.06 33.69 30.34
N SER A 178 -34.84 33.43 31.39
CA SER A 178 -34.54 32.36 32.35
C SER A 178 -34.53 30.97 31.71
N GLN A 179 -35.47 30.70 30.80
CA GLN A 179 -35.51 29.41 30.09
C GLN A 179 -34.36 29.29 29.10
N ILE A 180 -34.06 30.37 28.36
CA ILE A 180 -32.94 30.42 27.43
C ILE A 180 -31.62 30.17 28.16
N ALA A 181 -31.43 30.83 29.31
CA ALA A 181 -30.24 30.65 30.12
C ALA A 181 -30.06 29.20 30.56
N ARG A 182 -31.13 28.57 31.04
CA ARG A 182 -31.13 27.14 31.40
C ARG A 182 -30.81 26.24 30.21
N ASP A 183 -31.53 26.38 29.10
CA ASP A 183 -31.33 25.54 27.91
C ASP A 183 -29.87 25.63 27.41
N ILE A 184 -29.36 26.87 27.26
CA ILE A 184 -28.01 27.09 26.75
C ILE A 184 -26.98 26.61 27.74
N THR A 185 -27.05 26.98 29.02
CA THR A 185 -26.05 26.52 30.01
C THR A 185 -26.06 25.01 30.17
N TRP A 186 -27.22 24.36 30.09
CA TRP A 186 -27.29 22.90 30.06
C TRP A 186 -26.61 22.32 28.82
N LEU A 187 -26.83 22.90 27.64
CA LEU A 187 -26.09 22.49 26.43
C LEU A 187 -24.57 22.66 26.63
N LEU A 188 -24.11 23.78 27.19
CA LEU A 188 -22.68 24.02 27.43
C LEU A 188 -22.07 22.99 28.40
N SER A 189 -22.83 22.54 29.40
CA SER A 189 -22.38 21.50 30.34
C SER A 189 -22.16 20.13 29.67
N ASN A 190 -22.81 19.89 28.54
CA ASN A 190 -22.64 18.72 27.68
C ASN A 190 -21.57 18.90 26.60
N LEU A 191 -21.03 20.11 26.44
CA LEU A 191 -19.98 20.48 25.46
C LEU A 191 -18.68 20.89 26.16
N VAL A 192 -18.40 20.29 27.31
CA VAL A 192 -17.17 20.51 28.08
C VAL A 192 -16.00 19.74 27.47
N PRO A 193 -14.74 20.17 27.68
CA PRO A 193 -13.59 19.55 27.03
C PRO A 193 -13.30 18.10 27.44
N GLU A 194 -13.71 17.68 28.64
CA GLU A 194 -13.44 16.35 29.21
C GLU A 194 -14.71 15.73 29.82
N GLN A 195 -14.78 14.40 29.87
CA GLN A 195 -15.89 13.64 30.48
C GLN A 195 -15.62 13.20 31.94
N GLY A 196 -16.69 12.72 32.61
CA GLY A 196 -16.64 12.13 33.95
C GLY A 196 -16.11 13.09 35.00
N GLU A 197 -15.35 12.57 35.97
CA GLU A 197 -14.82 13.37 37.09
C GLU A 197 -13.94 14.55 36.62
N LYS A 198 -13.25 14.40 35.48
CA LYS A 198 -12.40 15.48 34.93
C LYS A 198 -13.21 16.67 34.42
N SER A 199 -14.48 16.45 34.05
CA SER A 199 -15.40 17.50 33.60
C SER A 199 -15.70 18.54 34.69
N GLU A 200 -15.56 18.15 35.96
CA GLU A 200 -15.98 18.93 37.12
C GLU A 200 -15.30 20.32 37.17
N VAL A 201 -14.01 20.38 36.82
CA VAL A 201 -13.22 21.63 36.83
C VAL A 201 -13.77 22.68 35.86
N TYR A 202 -14.28 22.24 34.71
CA TYR A 202 -14.89 23.11 33.70
C TYR A 202 -16.33 23.44 34.06
N ARG A 203 -17.09 22.44 34.53
CA ARG A 203 -18.49 22.60 34.90
C ARG A 203 -18.70 23.57 36.04
N LYS A 204 -17.82 23.58 37.05
CA LYS A 204 -17.80 24.56 38.16
C LYS A 204 -17.79 26.02 37.70
N ARG A 205 -17.41 26.30 36.45
CA ARG A 205 -17.38 27.64 35.84
C ARG A 205 -18.60 27.93 34.96
N LEU A 206 -19.60 27.06 34.93
CA LEU A 206 -20.84 27.27 34.17
C LEU A 206 -21.92 27.95 35.02
N SER A 207 -21.51 28.94 35.81
CA SER A 207 -22.43 29.77 36.60
C SER A 207 -23.12 30.78 35.67
N TYR A 208 -24.44 30.93 35.78
CA TYR A 208 -25.20 31.87 34.94
C TYR A 208 -26.15 32.77 35.74
N GLY A 209 -26.46 33.94 35.18
CA GLY A 209 -27.43 34.88 35.75
C GLY A 209 -28.28 35.58 34.70
N VAL A 210 -29.51 35.91 35.07
CA VAL A 210 -30.50 36.64 34.24
C VAL A 210 -31.09 37.82 35.02
N TYR A 211 -31.52 38.86 34.29
CA TYR A 211 -32.10 40.10 34.83
C TYR A 211 -31.23 40.90 35.81
N THR A 212 -29.95 40.52 35.95
CA THR A 212 -29.00 41.25 36.80
C THR A 212 -28.41 42.45 36.08
N THR A 213 -28.24 43.55 36.82
CA THR A 213 -27.46 44.72 36.35
C THR A 213 -26.29 45.07 37.25
N LYS A 214 -26.26 44.56 38.49
CA LYS A 214 -25.20 44.87 39.46
C LYS A 214 -24.34 43.69 39.90
N ASN A 215 -24.81 42.45 39.70
CA ASN A 215 -24.15 41.25 40.22
C ASN A 215 -23.57 40.37 39.10
N ILE A 216 -23.22 41.01 37.97
CA ILE A 216 -22.62 40.41 36.78
C ILE A 216 -21.37 39.60 37.12
N GLU A 217 -20.52 40.12 37.99
CA GLU A 217 -19.26 39.48 38.40
C GLU A 217 -19.45 38.17 39.17
N ALA A 218 -20.66 37.88 39.68
CA ALA A 218 -20.94 36.66 40.43
C ALA A 218 -21.05 35.42 39.54
N VAL A 219 -21.16 35.58 38.22
CA VAL A 219 -21.45 34.49 37.28
C VAL A 219 -20.62 34.59 36.01
N THR A 220 -20.36 33.47 35.38
CA THR A 220 -19.55 33.41 34.15
C THR A 220 -20.37 33.76 32.92
N PHE A 221 -21.66 33.40 32.89
CA PHE A 221 -22.56 33.70 31.77
C PHE A 221 -23.70 34.61 32.18
N ILE A 222 -23.94 35.64 31.37
CA ILE A 222 -25.03 36.59 31.63
C ILE A 222 -25.95 36.61 30.44
N PHE A 223 -27.23 36.38 30.67
CA PHE A 223 -28.23 36.42 29.61
C PHE A 223 -28.98 37.75 29.71
N THR A 224 -28.84 38.57 28.67
CA THR A 224 -29.30 39.95 28.66
C THR A 224 -29.56 40.42 27.23
N ASP A 225 -30.26 41.53 27.07
CA ASP A 225 -30.37 42.26 25.79
C ASP A 225 -29.48 43.51 25.76
N ASN A 226 -28.77 43.80 26.85
CA ASN A 226 -27.93 44.98 26.97
C ASN A 226 -26.46 44.65 26.63
N THR A 227 -26.03 45.08 25.46
CA THR A 227 -24.67 44.86 24.94
C THR A 227 -23.56 45.58 25.71
N LEU A 228 -23.90 46.52 26.61
CA LEU A 228 -22.93 47.32 27.37
C LEU A 228 -22.56 46.71 28.73
N LEU A 229 -23.23 45.62 29.15
CA LEU A 229 -23.00 45.02 30.47
C LEU A 229 -21.68 44.24 30.56
N CYS A 230 -21.17 43.72 29.44
CA CYS A 230 -19.92 42.96 29.37
C CYS A 230 -19.11 43.37 28.14
N HIS A 231 -17.79 43.18 28.22
CA HIS A 231 -16.89 43.42 27.08
C HIS A 231 -16.96 42.29 26.05
N ASN A 232 -17.20 41.06 26.49
CA ASN A 232 -17.32 39.88 25.63
C ASN A 232 -18.80 39.54 25.43
N ASN A 233 -19.24 39.53 24.17
CA ASN A 233 -20.64 39.34 23.81
C ASN A 233 -20.79 38.21 22.78
N PHE A 234 -21.78 37.35 23.00
CA PHE A 234 -22.27 36.37 22.03
C PHE A 234 -23.76 36.64 21.75
N TYR A 235 -24.08 37.09 20.55
CA TYR A 235 -25.42 37.31 20.03
C TYR A 235 -26.09 35.97 19.72
N LEU A 236 -27.04 35.58 20.55
CA LEU A 236 -27.78 34.32 20.40
C LEU A 236 -28.54 34.28 19.08
N ASN A 237 -29.03 35.41 18.60
CA ASN A 237 -29.80 35.55 17.36
C ASN A 237 -29.00 36.24 16.25
N GLY A 238 -27.68 36.40 16.45
CA GLY A 238 -26.82 36.97 15.43
C GLY A 238 -26.81 36.11 14.17
N ASN A 239 -27.01 36.75 13.02
CA ASN A 239 -26.72 36.15 11.72
C ASN A 239 -25.20 36.02 11.52
N GLU A 240 -24.76 35.12 10.63
CA GLU A 240 -23.32 34.88 10.37
C GLU A 240 -22.57 36.16 9.98
N GLN A 241 -23.27 37.16 9.42
CA GLN A 241 -22.77 38.49 9.10
C GLN A 241 -22.33 39.31 10.31
N SER A 242 -22.94 39.09 11.48
CA SER A 242 -22.56 39.74 12.73
C SER A 242 -21.15 39.36 13.20
N TYR A 243 -20.55 38.34 12.57
CA TYR A 243 -19.27 37.73 12.94
C TYR A 243 -18.37 37.44 11.74
N CYS A 244 -18.54 38.19 10.64
CA CYS A 244 -17.75 38.00 9.43
C CYS A 244 -16.23 38.19 9.65
N ASP A 245 -15.84 39.03 10.60
CA ASP A 245 -14.44 39.42 10.81
C ASP A 245 -13.69 38.55 11.84
N ILE A 246 -14.36 37.58 12.47
CA ILE A 246 -13.72 36.70 13.48
C ILE A 246 -13.11 35.48 12.79
N ASP A 247 -11.79 35.36 12.86
CA ASP A 247 -11.04 34.19 12.41
C ASP A 247 -11.11 33.06 13.45
N ILE A 248 -12.05 32.14 13.28
CA ILE A 248 -12.28 31.00 14.18
C ILE A 248 -11.31 29.86 13.82
N PRO A 249 -10.50 29.34 14.77
CA PRO A 249 -9.62 28.20 14.50
C PRO A 249 -10.38 26.95 14.04
N GLU A 250 -9.77 26.19 13.11
CA GLU A 250 -10.38 25.01 12.46
C GLU A 250 -10.92 23.98 13.46
N ILE A 251 -10.22 23.76 14.58
CA ILE A 251 -10.64 22.82 15.63
C ILE A 251 -12.09 23.05 16.08
N TYR A 252 -12.54 24.29 16.18
CA TYR A 252 -13.89 24.62 16.66
C TYR A 252 -14.96 24.31 15.60
N TYR A 253 -14.62 24.40 14.31
CA TYR A 253 -15.50 23.92 13.25
C TYR A 253 -15.66 22.41 13.33
N THR A 254 -14.55 21.66 13.51
CA THR A 254 -14.64 20.21 13.68
C THR A 254 -15.40 19.85 14.95
N MET A 255 -15.15 20.50 16.09
CA MET A 255 -15.93 20.29 17.31
C MET A 255 -17.43 20.53 17.07
N ALA A 256 -17.78 21.60 16.34
CA ALA A 256 -19.18 21.90 16.00
C ALA A 256 -19.80 20.82 15.10
N GLU A 257 -19.09 20.33 14.09
CA GLU A 257 -19.55 19.24 13.22
C GLU A 257 -19.90 17.97 14.03
N TYR A 258 -19.03 17.58 14.97
CA TYR A 258 -19.29 16.41 15.83
C TYR A 258 -20.39 16.69 16.86
N ALA A 259 -20.44 17.90 17.43
CA ALA A 259 -21.48 18.32 18.35
C ALA A 259 -22.88 18.37 17.72
N GLU A 260 -22.99 18.70 16.43
CA GLU A 260 -24.26 18.67 15.70
C GLU A 260 -24.80 17.25 15.48
N ILE A 261 -23.93 16.25 15.43
CA ILE A 261 -24.32 14.85 15.26
C ILE A 261 -24.96 14.35 16.56
N SER A 262 -24.20 14.40 17.66
CA SER A 262 -24.68 14.08 19.01
C SER A 262 -23.66 14.48 20.08
N LYS A 263 -24.11 14.45 21.34
CA LYS A 263 -23.24 14.58 22.52
C LYS A 263 -22.13 13.51 22.52
N GLU A 264 -22.47 12.27 22.22
CA GLU A 264 -21.54 11.14 22.21
C GLU A 264 -20.46 11.31 21.14
N ALA A 265 -20.84 11.70 19.92
CA ALA A 265 -19.92 11.94 18.83
C ALA A 265 -18.91 13.06 19.14
N PHE A 266 -19.37 14.14 19.78
CA PHE A 266 -18.50 15.21 20.27
C PHE A 266 -17.46 14.69 21.25
N PHE A 267 -17.87 13.86 22.21
CA PHE A 267 -16.93 13.36 23.21
C PHE A 267 -15.98 12.30 22.67
N GLU A 268 -16.42 11.41 21.77
CA GLU A 268 -15.52 10.50 21.07
C GLU A 268 -14.41 11.28 20.36
N PHE A 269 -14.76 12.38 19.70
CA PHE A 269 -13.78 13.26 19.06
C PHE A 269 -12.85 13.94 20.08
N MET A 270 -13.39 14.46 21.18
CA MET A 270 -12.57 15.05 22.25
C MET A 270 -11.60 14.03 22.85
N ASP A 271 -12.05 12.81 23.14
CA ASP A 271 -11.22 11.73 23.66
C ASP A 271 -10.13 11.32 22.66
N GLU A 272 -10.44 11.26 21.36
CA GLU A 272 -9.44 11.02 20.31
C GLU A 272 -8.33 12.09 20.32
N ILE A 273 -8.69 13.38 20.46
CA ILE A 273 -7.71 14.47 20.52
C ILE A 273 -6.88 14.38 21.81
N LEU A 274 -7.55 14.22 22.95
CA LEU A 274 -6.94 14.20 24.27
C LEU A 274 -6.09 12.96 24.53
N SER A 275 -6.33 11.85 23.82
CA SER A 275 -5.44 10.67 23.82
C SER A 275 -4.00 11.00 23.43
N ASN A 276 -3.79 12.14 22.76
CA ASN A 276 -2.47 12.62 22.36
C ASN A 276 -1.81 13.52 23.41
N GLN A 277 -2.46 13.80 24.52
CA GLN A 277 -1.96 14.74 25.52
C GLN A 277 -0.78 14.14 26.30
N TYR A 278 0.28 14.94 26.47
CA TYR A 278 1.46 14.57 27.27
C TYR A 278 1.40 15.11 28.72
N ASN A 279 0.73 16.25 28.92
CA ASN A 279 0.60 16.90 30.23
C ASN A 279 -0.61 16.34 31.01
N GLN A 280 -0.54 16.28 32.34
CA GLN A 280 -1.68 15.85 33.16
C GLN A 280 -2.82 16.88 33.24
N LYS A 281 -2.57 18.14 32.87
CA LYS A 281 -3.55 19.23 32.90
C LYS A 281 -3.70 19.84 31.52
N LEU A 282 -4.93 19.90 31.02
CA LEU A 282 -5.27 20.53 29.75
C LEU A 282 -5.26 22.05 29.88
N GLN A 283 -4.65 22.74 28.91
CA GLN A 283 -4.72 24.19 28.77
C GLN A 283 -5.39 24.54 27.44
N LEU A 284 -6.03 25.71 27.37
CA LEU A 284 -6.73 26.16 26.15
C LEU A 284 -5.78 26.22 24.95
N ASN A 285 -4.59 26.78 25.13
CA ASN A 285 -3.58 26.92 24.08
C ASN A 285 -3.06 25.57 23.55
N ASP A 286 -3.21 24.48 24.30
CA ASP A 286 -2.75 23.15 23.87
C ASP A 286 -3.74 22.49 22.88
N LEU A 287 -5.02 22.88 22.90
CA LEU A 287 -6.07 22.23 22.11
C LEU A 287 -5.80 22.27 20.60
N SER A 288 -5.38 23.41 20.07
CA SER A 288 -5.05 23.54 18.64
C SER A 288 -3.90 22.61 18.23
N MET A 289 -2.86 22.51 19.06
CA MET A 289 -1.72 21.63 18.79
C MET A 289 -2.10 20.15 18.87
N LEU A 290 -2.93 19.76 19.84
CA LEU A 290 -3.46 18.40 19.94
C LEU A 290 -4.32 18.04 18.72
N TYR A 291 -5.13 18.98 18.24
CA TYR A 291 -5.93 18.82 17.03
C TYR A 291 -5.07 18.64 15.78
N TYR A 292 -4.04 19.46 15.60
CA TYR A 292 -3.13 19.29 14.46
C TYR A 292 -2.36 17.97 14.52
N PHE A 293 -1.96 17.52 15.71
CA PHE A 293 -1.35 16.21 15.86
C PHE A 293 -2.32 15.07 15.52
N TRP A 294 -3.59 15.19 15.93
CA TRP A 294 -4.65 14.28 15.52
C TRP A 294 -4.85 14.27 13.99
N LYS A 295 -4.87 15.44 13.33
CA LYS A 295 -4.94 15.53 11.86
C LYS A 295 -3.79 14.78 11.20
N LEU A 296 -2.56 15.02 11.63
CA LEU A 296 -1.37 14.34 11.12
C LEU A 296 -1.46 12.82 11.34
N LYS A 297 -1.96 12.35 12.49
CA LYS A 297 -2.18 10.91 12.77
C LYS A 297 -3.21 10.27 11.84
N LYS A 298 -4.23 11.02 11.43
CA LYS A 298 -5.21 10.57 10.43
C LYS A 298 -4.72 10.73 8.98
N GLY A 299 -3.45 11.11 8.77
CA GLY A 299 -2.85 11.32 7.44
C GLY A 299 -3.35 12.58 6.72
N LYS A 300 -3.89 13.55 7.47
CA LYS A 300 -4.34 14.82 6.92
C LYS A 300 -3.22 15.85 6.98
N GLU A 301 -3.06 16.59 5.89
CA GLU A 301 -2.07 17.66 5.78
C GLU A 301 -2.37 18.81 6.75
N VAL A 302 -1.30 19.40 7.28
CA VAL A 302 -1.32 20.60 8.11
C VAL A 302 -0.31 21.57 7.51
N SER A 303 -0.73 22.80 7.21
CA SER A 303 0.20 23.80 6.70
C SER A 303 0.93 24.50 7.84
N LEU A 304 2.10 25.08 7.55
CA LEU A 304 2.84 25.83 8.55
C LEU A 304 2.10 27.11 9.00
N TYR A 305 1.31 27.70 8.09
CA TYR A 305 0.46 28.85 8.38
C TYR A 305 -0.62 28.52 9.43
N ASP A 306 -1.20 27.32 9.36
CA ASP A 306 -2.25 26.88 10.29
C ASP A 306 -1.74 26.75 11.73
N LEU A 307 -0.45 26.41 11.90
CA LEU A 307 0.14 26.24 13.23
C LEU A 307 0.17 27.55 14.03
N LYS A 308 0.06 28.73 13.39
CA LYS A 308 0.14 30.06 14.01
C LYS A 308 1.35 30.26 14.96
N GLU A 309 2.35 29.37 14.90
CA GLU A 309 3.59 29.41 15.67
C GLU A 309 4.78 29.58 14.74
N GLU A 310 5.74 30.41 15.15
CA GLU A 310 7.01 30.54 14.42
C GLU A 310 7.76 29.20 14.42
N ILE A 311 8.33 28.81 13.27
CA ILE A 311 9.15 27.59 13.11
C ILE A 311 10.20 27.47 14.21
N ASN A 312 10.84 28.59 14.55
CA ASN A 312 11.88 28.62 15.58
C ASN A 312 11.34 28.19 16.96
N THR A 313 10.11 28.53 17.28
CA THR A 313 9.44 28.15 18.53
C THR A 313 9.12 26.66 18.54
N LEU A 314 8.57 26.13 17.44
CA LEU A 314 8.30 24.69 17.29
C LEU A 314 9.59 23.86 17.44
N LEU A 315 10.67 24.29 16.78
CA LEU A 315 11.98 23.64 16.88
C LEU A 315 12.56 23.69 18.29
N ASN A 316 12.50 24.85 18.97
CA ASN A 316 12.93 24.98 20.37
C ASN A 316 12.14 24.05 21.31
N LYS A 317 10.84 23.88 21.05
CA LYS A 317 9.97 22.98 21.80
C LYS A 317 10.32 21.50 21.54
N ALA A 318 10.70 21.15 20.32
CA ALA A 318 11.14 19.80 19.94
C ALA A 318 12.49 19.42 20.55
N GLU A 319 13.40 20.37 20.77
CA GLU A 319 14.65 20.08 21.50
C GLU A 319 14.40 19.58 22.94
N LYS A 320 13.29 20.00 23.56
CA LYS A 320 12.99 19.74 24.99
C LYS A 320 12.01 18.60 25.23
N SER A 321 11.15 18.27 24.26
CA SER A 321 10.04 17.32 24.44
C SER A 321 10.03 16.24 23.37
N LYS A 322 9.90 14.97 23.79
CA LYS A 322 9.71 13.84 22.87
C LYS A 322 8.44 14.02 22.03
N TRP A 323 7.34 14.47 22.64
CA TRP A 323 6.07 14.69 21.96
C TRP A 323 6.20 15.70 20.81
N ASN A 324 6.88 16.83 21.04
CA ASN A 324 7.12 17.83 19.99
C ASN A 324 8.04 17.30 18.87
N ARG A 325 8.99 16.41 19.17
CA ARG A 325 9.80 15.75 18.12
C ARG A 325 8.95 14.87 17.23
N GLU A 326 8.08 14.07 17.83
CA GLU A 326 7.15 13.20 17.10
C GLU A 326 6.20 14.04 16.23
N PHE A 327 5.66 15.13 16.77
CA PHE A 327 4.86 16.10 16.01
C PHE A 327 5.60 16.60 14.76
N ILE A 328 6.83 17.10 14.91
CA ILE A 328 7.62 17.62 13.77
C ILE A 328 7.91 16.51 12.76
N ILE A 329 8.25 15.30 13.21
CA ILE A 329 8.49 14.17 12.31
C ILE A 329 7.24 13.88 11.47
N MET A 330 6.07 13.78 12.11
CA MET A 330 4.81 13.52 11.40
C MET A 330 4.44 14.65 10.44
N PHE A 331 4.65 15.89 10.86
CA PHE A 331 4.46 17.08 10.02
C PHE A 331 5.33 17.00 8.76
N LEU A 332 6.64 16.75 8.92
CA LEU A 332 7.59 16.69 7.81
C LEU A 332 7.29 15.57 6.81
N LYS A 333 6.69 14.46 7.24
CA LYS A 333 6.27 13.37 6.34
C LYS A 333 5.10 13.74 5.42
N GLN A 334 4.32 14.77 5.77
CA GLN A 334 3.08 15.12 5.08
C GLN A 334 3.12 16.52 4.47
N VAL A 335 4.21 17.27 4.66
CA VAL A 335 4.32 18.64 4.20
C VAL A 335 4.60 18.68 2.69
N LYS A 336 3.85 19.52 1.95
CA LYS A 336 4.03 19.69 0.50
C LYS A 336 4.48 21.10 0.11
N SER A 337 4.28 22.09 0.97
CA SER A 337 4.51 23.50 0.66
C SER A 337 5.37 24.15 1.76
N LEU A 338 6.67 23.89 1.72
CA LEU A 338 7.65 24.65 2.50
C LEU A 338 8.54 25.41 1.54
N ASP A 339 8.86 26.66 1.87
CA ASP A 339 9.85 27.41 1.09
C ASP A 339 11.29 26.95 1.42
N ASN A 340 12.24 27.32 0.57
CA ASN A 340 13.66 26.96 0.75
C ASN A 340 14.21 27.36 2.14
N SER A 341 13.83 28.52 2.70
CA SER A 341 14.31 28.98 4.00
C SER A 341 13.76 28.12 5.15
N GLU A 342 12.50 27.72 5.07
CA GLU A 342 11.82 26.86 6.02
C GLU A 342 12.42 25.45 6.00
N ILE A 343 12.61 24.89 4.79
CA ILE A 343 13.24 23.58 4.60
C ILE A 343 14.67 23.58 5.17
N VAL A 344 15.46 24.62 4.90
CA VAL A 344 16.82 24.76 5.46
C VAL A 344 16.79 24.85 6.98
N ASN A 345 15.82 25.53 7.58
CA ASN A 345 15.67 25.59 9.03
C ASN A 345 15.36 24.22 9.63
N PHE A 346 14.41 23.45 9.08
CA PHE A 346 14.15 22.08 9.53
C PHE A 346 15.38 21.17 9.32
N TRP A 347 16.08 21.30 8.19
CA TRP A 347 17.28 20.52 7.92
C TRP A 347 18.38 20.78 8.96
N THR A 348 18.70 22.05 9.20
CA THR A 348 19.84 22.45 10.04
C THR A 348 19.56 22.33 11.54
N ARG A 349 18.34 22.67 11.98
CA ARG A 349 17.98 22.74 13.40
C ARG A 349 17.26 21.48 13.92
N PHE A 350 16.69 20.66 13.03
CA PHE A 350 16.00 19.42 13.44
C PHE A 350 16.71 18.17 12.90
N ILE A 351 16.76 17.99 11.58
CA ILE A 351 17.25 16.76 10.96
C ILE A 351 18.72 16.51 11.29
N ILE A 352 19.63 17.48 11.09
CA ILE A 352 21.06 17.29 11.40
C ILE A 352 21.27 16.90 12.88
N PRO A 353 20.68 17.60 13.88
CA PRO A 353 20.78 17.18 15.28
C PRO A 353 20.25 15.78 15.55
N GLN A 354 19.10 15.39 14.97
CA GLN A 354 18.58 14.02 15.12
C GLN A 354 19.53 12.99 14.48
N MET A 355 20.09 13.31 13.30
CA MET A 355 21.05 12.44 12.60
C MET A 355 22.35 12.22 13.38
N LYS A 356 22.77 13.18 14.22
CA LYS A 356 23.96 13.03 15.10
C LYS A 356 23.76 12.02 16.23
N VAL A 357 22.52 11.84 16.70
CA VAL A 357 22.19 10.87 17.76
C VAL A 357 21.49 9.62 17.20
N TYR A 358 21.46 9.48 15.87
CA TYR A 358 20.75 8.45 15.13
C TYR A 358 21.11 7.04 15.60
N ASP A 359 22.39 6.73 15.80
CA ASP A 359 22.82 5.38 16.20
C ASP A 359 22.26 4.96 17.58
N ASN A 360 22.01 5.94 18.46
CA ASN A 360 21.47 5.74 19.81
C ASN A 360 19.93 5.67 19.86
N MET A 361 19.25 5.81 18.71
CA MET A 361 17.79 5.69 18.63
C MET A 361 17.34 4.23 18.44
N GLY A 362 16.12 3.92 18.88
CA GLY A 362 15.47 2.65 18.55
C GLY A 362 15.08 2.58 17.08
N ASP A 363 14.83 1.38 16.56
CA ASP A 363 14.59 1.17 15.12
C ASP A 363 13.35 1.89 14.59
N TYR A 364 12.28 1.97 15.39
CA TYR A 364 11.07 2.72 15.04
C TYR A 364 11.35 4.23 14.85
N ASP A 365 12.12 4.82 15.77
CA ASP A 365 12.48 6.23 15.73
C ASP A 365 13.43 6.51 14.54
N LYS A 366 14.36 5.58 14.25
CA LYS A 366 15.26 5.65 13.08
C LYS A 366 14.46 5.67 11.77
N ASN A 367 13.54 4.74 11.58
CA ASN A 367 12.72 4.68 10.37
C ASN A 367 11.87 5.94 10.21
N SER A 368 11.31 6.46 11.30
CA SER A 368 10.50 7.67 11.26
C SER A 368 11.30 8.91 10.89
N ILE A 369 12.54 9.03 11.37
CA ILE A 369 13.47 10.09 10.98
C ILE A 369 13.92 9.92 9.53
N ASP A 370 14.15 8.69 9.07
CA ASP A 370 14.55 8.42 7.69
C ASP A 370 13.46 8.85 6.71
N GLU A 371 12.20 8.48 6.97
CA GLU A 371 11.05 8.92 6.16
C GLU A 371 10.90 10.45 6.16
N ALA A 372 10.94 11.10 7.32
CA ALA A 372 10.85 12.56 7.40
C ALA A 372 12.01 13.26 6.64
N THR A 373 13.21 12.66 6.67
CA THR A 373 14.37 13.15 5.93
C THR A 373 14.18 12.99 4.42
N ALA A 374 13.67 11.84 3.97
CA ALA A 374 13.37 11.59 2.56
C ALA A 374 12.36 12.61 2.02
N HIS A 375 11.25 12.82 2.72
CA HIS A 375 10.24 13.82 2.34
C HIS A 375 10.80 15.24 2.30
N LEU A 376 11.58 15.65 3.30
CA LEU A 376 12.20 16.98 3.32
C LEU A 376 13.19 17.19 2.17
N ILE A 377 13.95 16.14 1.81
CA ILE A 377 14.86 16.17 0.65
C ILE A 377 14.06 16.26 -0.66
N CYS A 378 12.97 15.50 -0.82
CA CYS A 378 12.09 15.60 -1.97
C CYS A 378 11.48 17.01 -2.10
N ALA A 379 11.02 17.62 -1.01
CA ALA A 379 10.54 19.00 -1.02
C ALA A 379 11.64 19.98 -1.47
N MET A 380 12.88 19.78 -1.03
CA MET A 380 14.01 20.61 -1.47
C MET A 380 14.32 20.44 -2.96
N PHE A 381 14.00 19.30 -3.59
CA PHE A 381 14.21 19.10 -5.02
C PHE A 381 13.34 20.04 -5.86
N ASP A 382 12.08 20.22 -5.45
CA ASP A 382 11.12 21.10 -6.13
C ASP A 382 11.46 22.58 -5.92
N GLU A 383 11.96 22.94 -4.73
CA GLU A 383 12.32 24.33 -4.39
C GLU A 383 13.71 24.76 -4.87
N ASN A 384 14.74 23.94 -4.62
CA ASN A 384 16.13 24.28 -4.95
C ASN A 384 17.02 23.05 -5.19
N ARG A 385 17.18 22.69 -6.46
CA ARG A 385 18.02 21.55 -6.90
C ARG A 385 19.45 21.57 -6.37
N ASN A 386 20.07 22.74 -6.17
CA ASN A 386 21.44 22.81 -5.65
C ASN A 386 21.51 22.44 -4.16
N ASN A 387 20.53 22.89 -3.37
CA ASN A 387 20.46 22.53 -1.96
C ASN A 387 20.05 21.06 -1.77
N TYR A 388 19.19 20.54 -2.64
CA TYR A 388 18.87 19.11 -2.68
C TYR A 388 20.13 18.23 -2.79
N LYS A 389 21.02 18.53 -3.75
CA LYS A 389 22.30 17.80 -3.90
C LYS A 389 23.17 17.91 -2.66
N LYS A 390 23.25 19.10 -2.06
CA LYS A 390 24.00 19.31 -0.80
C LYS A 390 23.42 18.50 0.35
N PHE A 391 22.10 18.39 0.46
CA PHE A 391 21.44 17.63 1.53
C PHE A 391 21.79 16.14 1.43
N LEU A 392 21.71 15.56 0.23
CA LEU A 392 22.12 14.17 -0.01
C LEU A 392 23.60 13.95 0.33
N LEU A 393 24.48 14.86 -0.08
CA LEU A 393 25.92 14.75 0.15
C LEU A 393 26.33 14.95 1.62
N ASN A 394 25.53 15.68 2.40
CA ASN A 394 25.73 15.88 3.84
C ASN A 394 25.47 14.62 4.67
N LEU A 395 24.71 13.66 4.14
CA LEU A 395 24.45 12.37 4.81
C LEU A 395 25.65 11.43 4.65
N ASN A 396 25.91 10.60 5.67
CA ASN A 396 26.91 9.53 5.56
C ASN A 396 26.47 8.45 4.57
N ALA A 397 27.38 7.58 4.11
CA ALA A 397 27.08 6.61 3.05
C ALA A 397 25.93 5.65 3.40
N THR A 398 25.88 5.17 4.65
CA THR A 398 24.84 4.23 5.11
C THR A 398 23.46 4.89 5.15
N GLN A 399 23.37 6.08 5.73
CA GLN A 399 22.13 6.87 5.79
C GLN A 399 21.69 7.26 4.38
N ARG A 400 22.60 7.77 3.56
CA ARG A 400 22.31 8.17 2.17
C ARG A 400 21.76 7.01 1.35
N LYS A 401 22.32 5.80 1.47
CA LYS A 401 21.79 4.61 0.78
C LYS A 401 20.34 4.32 1.18
N LYS A 402 20.03 4.35 2.49
CA LYS A 402 18.66 4.13 2.98
C LYS A 402 17.69 5.21 2.47
N ILE A 403 18.05 6.48 2.63
CA ILE A 403 17.23 7.63 2.21
C ILE A 403 17.01 7.62 0.69
N LEU A 404 18.05 7.35 -0.11
CA LEU A 404 17.91 7.24 -1.56
C LEU A 404 16.98 6.08 -1.95
N ASN A 405 17.05 4.94 -1.27
CA ASN A 405 16.13 3.83 -1.51
C ASN A 405 14.68 4.21 -1.18
N LEU A 406 14.44 4.94 -0.08
CA LEU A 406 13.11 5.45 0.26
C LEU A 406 12.59 6.41 -0.81
N ILE A 407 13.39 7.40 -1.18
CA ILE A 407 13.06 8.38 -2.23
C ILE A 407 12.74 7.66 -3.56
N TYR A 408 13.57 6.68 -3.95
CA TYR A 408 13.42 5.99 -5.25
C TYR A 408 12.29 4.95 -5.26
N SER A 409 11.82 4.51 -4.09
CA SER A 409 10.69 3.57 -3.99
C SER A 409 9.34 4.19 -4.40
N GLU A 410 9.23 5.51 -4.35
CA GLU A 410 8.02 6.22 -4.77
C GLU A 410 7.88 6.28 -6.30
N PRO A 411 6.66 6.11 -6.85
CA PRO A 411 6.42 6.31 -8.28
C PRO A 411 6.65 7.77 -8.67
N CYS A 412 7.33 8.01 -9.78
CA CYS A 412 7.72 9.36 -10.24
C CYS A 412 8.64 10.09 -9.25
N SER A 413 9.55 9.35 -8.60
CA SER A 413 10.49 9.90 -7.63
C SER A 413 11.29 11.09 -8.18
N CYS A 414 11.79 11.95 -7.30
CA CYS A 414 12.64 13.07 -7.70
C CYS A 414 13.90 12.61 -8.46
N VAL A 415 14.41 11.40 -8.14
CA VAL A 415 15.52 10.76 -8.85
C VAL A 415 15.13 10.41 -10.29
N GLU A 416 13.96 9.79 -10.52
CA GLU A 416 13.47 9.51 -11.88
C GLU A 416 13.30 10.78 -12.70
N ARG A 417 12.70 11.83 -12.11
CA ARG A 417 12.57 13.15 -12.74
C ARG A 417 13.92 13.78 -13.07
N GLU A 418 14.93 13.62 -12.21
CA GLU A 418 16.28 14.09 -12.50
C GLU A 418 16.91 13.32 -13.67
N ILE A 419 16.78 11.98 -13.69
CA ILE A 419 17.24 11.12 -14.80
C ILE A 419 16.57 11.52 -16.12
N GLU A 420 15.26 11.75 -16.13
CA GLU A 420 14.51 12.18 -17.32
C GLU A 420 15.05 13.50 -17.87
N SER A 421 15.41 14.44 -16.98
CA SER A 421 15.94 15.76 -17.33
C SER A 421 17.39 15.77 -17.84
N ILE A 422 18.09 14.64 -17.81
CA ILE A 422 19.45 14.50 -18.35
C ILE A 422 19.40 14.72 -19.87
N ASN A 423 20.05 15.81 -20.30
CA ASN A 423 20.17 16.20 -21.71
C ASN A 423 21.62 16.28 -22.19
N THR A 424 22.61 16.32 -21.29
CA THR A 424 24.03 16.33 -21.65
C THR A 424 24.77 15.16 -21.02
N VAL A 425 25.89 14.77 -21.65
CA VAL A 425 26.79 13.73 -21.13
C VAL A 425 27.37 14.11 -19.76
N LYS A 426 27.59 15.41 -19.51
CA LYS A 426 28.05 15.88 -18.20
C LYS A 426 26.99 15.63 -17.13
N ASP A 427 25.73 16.00 -17.40
CA ASP A 427 24.61 15.76 -16.48
C ASP A 427 24.43 14.27 -16.19
N PHE A 428 24.68 13.41 -17.20
CA PHE A 428 24.67 11.96 -17.04
C PHE A 428 25.71 11.49 -16.02
N PHE A 429 26.97 11.92 -16.15
CA PHE A 429 28.01 11.51 -15.20
C PHE A 429 27.76 12.07 -13.79
N ASP A 430 27.35 13.33 -13.69
CA ASP A 430 27.01 13.97 -12.41
C ASP A 430 25.85 13.22 -11.71
N CYS A 431 24.87 12.74 -12.47
CA CYS A 431 23.74 11.95 -11.97
C CYS A 431 24.19 10.56 -11.48
N VAL A 432 24.99 9.83 -12.26
CA VAL A 432 25.48 8.50 -11.87
C VAL A 432 26.36 8.59 -10.61
N GLU A 433 27.19 9.62 -10.50
CA GLU A 433 28.02 9.84 -9.30
C GLU A 433 27.15 10.10 -8.06
N LEU A 434 26.18 11.02 -8.17
CA LEU A 434 25.29 11.40 -7.07
C LEU A 434 24.49 10.21 -6.52
N TYR A 435 24.05 9.31 -7.40
CA TYR A 435 23.17 8.20 -7.07
C TYR A 435 23.85 6.82 -7.11
N SER A 436 25.18 6.76 -7.12
CA SER A 436 25.97 5.52 -7.16
C SER A 436 25.63 4.47 -6.08
N LEU A 437 25.00 4.90 -4.97
CA LEU A 437 24.54 3.98 -3.92
C LEU A 437 23.27 3.19 -4.30
N LEU A 438 22.63 3.52 -5.42
CA LEU A 438 21.48 2.82 -6.00
C LEU A 438 21.88 1.80 -7.08
N ASP A 439 23.18 1.62 -7.36
CA ASP A 439 23.68 0.78 -8.46
C ASP A 439 23.28 -0.71 -8.37
N GLU A 440 22.86 -1.17 -7.18
CA GLU A 440 22.33 -2.53 -6.94
C GLU A 440 20.84 -2.66 -7.30
N ASN A 441 20.12 -1.55 -7.49
CA ASN A 441 18.71 -1.54 -7.84
C ASN A 441 18.54 -1.72 -9.35
N GLU A 442 17.96 -2.84 -9.79
CA GLU A 442 17.78 -3.16 -11.21
C GLU A 442 16.92 -2.14 -11.97
N ARG A 443 15.89 -1.55 -11.33
CA ARG A 443 15.04 -0.53 -11.98
C ARG A 443 15.87 0.73 -12.27
N PHE A 444 16.63 1.19 -11.29
CA PHE A 444 17.55 2.33 -11.46
C PHE A 444 18.58 2.04 -12.54
N ALA A 445 19.19 0.85 -12.51
CA ALA A 445 20.14 0.40 -13.51
C ALA A 445 19.60 0.48 -14.93
N ASN A 446 18.39 -0.03 -15.16
CA ASN A 446 17.76 0.01 -16.48
C ASN A 446 17.52 1.45 -16.96
N CYS A 447 17.01 2.34 -16.10
CA CYS A 447 16.79 3.74 -16.45
C CYS A 447 18.08 4.48 -16.85
N ILE A 448 19.15 4.30 -16.06
CA ILE A 448 20.46 4.88 -16.34
C ILE A 448 21.05 4.30 -17.63
N ILE A 449 20.93 2.99 -17.83
CA ILE A 449 21.41 2.32 -19.04
C ILE A 449 20.70 2.82 -20.29
N ASP A 450 19.39 3.04 -20.27
CA ASP A 450 18.67 3.55 -21.43
C ASP A 450 19.11 4.97 -21.82
N LYS A 451 19.40 5.83 -20.83
CA LYS A 451 20.06 7.12 -21.08
C LYS A 451 21.48 6.94 -21.61
N ALA A 452 22.25 6.02 -21.04
CA ALA A 452 23.61 5.70 -21.49
C ALA A 452 23.64 5.22 -22.94
N LYS A 453 22.71 4.37 -23.37
CA LYS A 453 22.55 3.90 -24.76
C LYS A 453 22.33 5.08 -25.71
N THR A 454 21.43 6.00 -25.35
CA THR A 454 21.09 7.18 -26.16
C THR A 454 22.31 8.08 -26.38
N PHE A 455 23.09 8.34 -25.33
CA PHE A 455 24.33 9.11 -25.47
C PHE A 455 25.38 8.31 -26.27
N TYR A 456 25.53 7.02 -25.97
CA TYR A 456 26.50 6.17 -26.66
C TYR A 456 26.31 6.17 -28.18
N GLU A 457 25.08 6.08 -28.67
CA GLU A 457 24.80 6.05 -30.10
C GLU A 457 25.21 7.32 -30.85
N ASN A 458 25.07 8.48 -30.20
CA ASN A 458 25.28 9.79 -30.81
C ASN A 458 26.70 10.35 -30.61
N GLU A 459 27.47 9.81 -29.67
CA GLU A 459 28.75 10.37 -29.24
C GLU A 459 29.98 9.81 -29.96
N THR A 460 31.12 10.47 -29.76
CA THR A 460 32.43 10.09 -30.32
C THR A 460 33.12 8.99 -29.50
N GLY A 461 34.13 8.34 -30.09
CA GLY A 461 34.81 7.19 -29.48
C GLY A 461 35.40 7.43 -28.08
N SER A 462 35.92 8.64 -27.78
CA SER A 462 36.46 8.95 -26.44
C SER A 462 35.37 9.05 -25.38
N VAL A 463 34.24 9.65 -25.73
CA VAL A 463 33.10 9.82 -24.82
C VAL A 463 32.40 8.48 -24.59
N ARG A 464 32.23 7.68 -25.64
CA ARG A 464 31.73 6.29 -25.56
C ARG A 464 32.54 5.46 -24.58
N LYS A 465 33.86 5.56 -24.63
CA LYS A 465 34.73 4.88 -23.67
C LYS A 465 34.45 5.33 -22.24
N SER A 466 34.30 6.63 -21.98
CA SER A 466 33.95 7.12 -20.63
C SER A 466 32.58 6.63 -20.16
N ILE A 467 31.60 6.50 -21.06
CA ILE A 467 30.29 5.91 -20.75
C ILE A 467 30.47 4.43 -20.38
N THR A 468 31.16 3.65 -21.22
CA THR A 468 31.45 2.23 -20.96
C THR A 468 32.21 2.06 -19.65
N ASP A 469 33.28 2.82 -19.41
CA ASP A 469 34.07 2.79 -18.18
C ASP A 469 33.23 3.11 -16.93
N THR A 470 32.14 3.87 -17.08
CA THR A 470 31.20 4.16 -15.99
C THR A 470 30.21 3.01 -15.79
N MET A 471 29.65 2.47 -16.88
CA MET A 471 28.70 1.34 -16.82
C MET A 471 29.36 0.04 -16.34
N ILE A 472 30.68 -0.13 -16.50
CA ILE A 472 31.35 -1.35 -16.03
C ILE A 472 31.80 -1.31 -14.56
N LYS A 473 31.59 -0.19 -13.84
CA LYS A 473 31.96 -0.06 -12.41
C LYS A 473 31.08 -0.91 -11.49
N SER A 474 29.79 -1.00 -11.79
CA SER A 474 28.83 -1.84 -11.06
C SER A 474 28.67 -3.19 -11.76
N ASN A 475 28.58 -4.28 -11.00
CA ASN A 475 28.34 -5.62 -11.56
C ASN A 475 26.99 -5.70 -12.29
N VAL A 476 25.96 -5.03 -11.77
CA VAL A 476 24.62 -4.99 -12.37
C VAL A 476 24.66 -4.23 -13.69
N PHE A 477 25.25 -3.02 -13.69
CA PHE A 477 25.38 -2.22 -14.90
C PHE A 477 26.22 -2.94 -15.96
N LYS A 478 27.35 -3.52 -15.55
CA LYS A 478 28.28 -4.22 -16.43
C LYS A 478 27.58 -5.34 -17.21
N LYS A 479 26.79 -6.16 -16.53
CA LYS A 479 26.08 -7.28 -17.18
C LYS A 479 25.13 -6.75 -18.26
N ILE A 480 24.20 -5.89 -17.87
CA ILE A 480 23.16 -5.36 -18.78
C ILE A 480 23.79 -4.56 -19.94
N TRP A 481 24.84 -3.77 -19.67
CA TRP A 481 25.55 -2.99 -20.67
C TRP A 481 26.27 -3.85 -21.70
N LEU A 482 27.02 -4.86 -21.25
CA LEU A 482 27.75 -5.77 -22.14
C LEU A 482 26.82 -6.67 -22.94
N ASP A 483 25.70 -7.09 -22.35
CA ASP A 483 24.66 -7.85 -23.03
C ASP A 483 24.01 -7.01 -24.14
N TRP A 484 23.67 -5.75 -23.88
CA TRP A 484 23.12 -4.86 -24.91
C TRP A 484 24.09 -4.61 -26.07
N ILE A 485 25.36 -4.29 -25.80
CA ILE A 485 26.37 -4.10 -26.88
C ILE A 485 26.50 -5.38 -27.70
N THR A 486 26.49 -6.53 -27.03
CA THR A 486 26.56 -7.85 -27.66
C THR A 486 25.38 -8.10 -28.57
N GLU A 487 24.16 -7.99 -28.04
CA GLU A 487 22.92 -8.19 -28.79
C GLU A 487 22.82 -7.24 -29.98
N LYS A 488 23.25 -5.98 -29.81
CA LYS A 488 23.26 -5.00 -30.90
C LYS A 488 24.17 -5.45 -32.05
N ILE A 489 25.40 -5.90 -31.76
CA ILE A 489 26.32 -6.42 -32.79
C ILE A 489 25.78 -7.72 -33.41
N ASP A 490 25.19 -8.59 -32.61
CA ASP A 490 24.73 -9.90 -33.06
C ASP A 490 23.39 -9.83 -33.82
N SER A 491 22.61 -8.76 -33.67
CA SER A 491 21.29 -8.54 -34.30
C SER A 491 21.31 -8.47 -35.83
N PHE A 492 22.48 -8.23 -36.44
CA PHE A 492 22.61 -8.15 -37.89
C PHE A 492 22.67 -9.55 -38.52
N SER A 493 21.74 -9.85 -39.42
CA SER A 493 21.64 -11.15 -40.10
C SER A 493 22.20 -11.13 -41.53
N THR A 494 22.50 -9.97 -42.11
CA THR A 494 23.02 -9.85 -43.48
C THR A 494 24.28 -9.00 -43.53
N VAL A 495 25.16 -9.28 -44.50
CA VAL A 495 26.40 -8.52 -44.74
C VAL A 495 26.11 -7.05 -45.04
N GLU A 496 25.10 -6.74 -45.84
CA GLU A 496 24.84 -5.38 -46.31
C GLU A 496 24.41 -4.48 -45.16
N SER A 497 23.46 -4.95 -44.35
CA SER A 497 22.99 -4.21 -43.17
C SER A 497 24.11 -3.97 -42.16
N TYR A 498 24.99 -4.95 -41.99
CA TYR A 498 26.14 -4.83 -41.11
C TYR A 498 27.22 -3.89 -41.66
N ILE A 499 27.48 -3.91 -42.96
CA ILE A 499 28.40 -2.97 -43.62
C ILE A 499 27.89 -1.53 -43.48
N ASP A 500 26.60 -1.30 -43.73
CA ASP A 500 26.00 0.03 -43.58
C ASP A 500 26.08 0.54 -42.13
N TYR A 501 25.93 -0.36 -41.16
CA TYR A 501 26.17 -0.06 -39.75
C TYR A 501 27.64 0.27 -39.47
N ILE A 502 28.57 -0.59 -39.88
CA ILE A 502 30.03 -0.41 -39.70
C ILE A 502 30.49 0.90 -40.33
N LYS A 503 29.97 1.27 -41.51
CA LYS A 503 30.30 2.53 -42.19
C LYS A 503 30.08 3.75 -41.29
N ASN A 504 29.03 3.75 -40.48
CA ASN A 504 28.73 4.84 -39.55
C ASN A 504 29.45 4.69 -38.21
N GLU A 505 29.94 3.50 -37.88
CA GLU A 505 30.52 3.18 -36.57
C GLU A 505 32.05 3.10 -36.56
N ILE A 506 32.70 2.95 -37.72
CA ILE A 506 34.12 2.55 -37.82
C ILE A 506 35.09 3.48 -37.11
N ASP A 507 34.84 4.78 -37.05
CA ASP A 507 35.69 5.75 -36.35
C ASP A 507 35.38 5.86 -34.84
N ARG A 508 34.33 5.15 -34.39
CA ARG A 508 33.74 5.25 -33.06
C ARG A 508 33.71 3.91 -32.32
N ILE A 509 34.28 2.84 -32.88
CA ILE A 509 34.43 1.53 -32.24
C ILE A 509 35.43 1.65 -31.08
N GLU A 510 35.08 1.11 -29.92
CA GLU A 510 36.00 0.99 -28.80
C GLU A 510 36.95 -0.21 -28.99
N ILE A 511 38.22 -0.03 -28.63
CA ILE A 511 39.26 -1.08 -28.78
C ILE A 511 38.86 -2.39 -28.07
N SER A 512 38.17 -2.30 -26.92
CA SER A 512 37.67 -3.44 -26.15
C SER A 512 36.65 -4.30 -26.92
N PHE A 513 35.89 -3.69 -27.83
CA PHE A 513 34.86 -4.39 -28.62
C PHE A 513 35.29 -4.67 -30.06
N ALA A 514 36.43 -4.15 -30.51
CA ALA A 514 36.92 -4.30 -31.88
C ALA A 514 36.96 -5.77 -32.34
N GLN A 515 37.38 -6.69 -31.46
CA GLN A 515 37.38 -8.13 -31.73
C GLN A 515 35.99 -8.67 -32.09
N LYS A 516 34.94 -8.20 -31.40
CA LYS A 516 33.57 -8.68 -31.60
C LYS A 516 32.97 -8.14 -32.90
N TYR A 517 33.20 -6.87 -33.19
CA TYR A 517 32.85 -6.27 -34.48
C TYR A 517 33.52 -7.01 -35.65
N TYR A 518 34.82 -7.28 -35.50
CA TYR A 518 35.58 -8.00 -36.52
C TYR A 518 35.10 -9.45 -36.69
N TYR A 519 34.78 -10.14 -35.59
CA TYR A 519 34.26 -11.51 -35.64
C TYR A 519 32.90 -11.58 -36.35
N LYS A 520 31.99 -10.64 -36.06
CA LYS A 520 30.68 -10.58 -36.73
C LYS A 520 30.83 -10.29 -38.23
N LEU A 521 31.75 -9.38 -38.61
CA LEU A 521 32.09 -9.15 -40.03
C LEU A 521 32.59 -10.44 -40.68
N LEU A 522 33.50 -11.18 -40.03
CA LEU A 522 34.02 -12.45 -40.53
C LEU A 522 32.93 -13.52 -40.65
N GLN A 523 32.01 -13.60 -39.68
CA GLN A 523 30.91 -14.56 -39.70
C GLN A 523 29.99 -14.31 -40.90
N LEU A 524 29.55 -13.06 -41.08
CA LEU A 524 28.69 -12.68 -42.20
C LEU A 524 29.43 -12.78 -43.55
N ALA A 525 30.74 -12.46 -43.57
CA ALA A 525 31.56 -12.62 -44.76
C ALA A 525 31.62 -14.07 -45.26
N LYS A 526 31.61 -15.07 -44.37
CA LYS A 526 31.59 -16.48 -44.78
C LYS A 526 30.37 -16.86 -45.63
N GLU A 527 29.31 -16.07 -45.56
CA GLU A 527 28.05 -16.28 -46.27
C GLU A 527 28.01 -15.56 -47.64
N ILE A 528 29.07 -14.82 -48.02
CA ILE A 528 29.14 -14.13 -49.32
C ILE A 528 29.36 -15.14 -50.46
N TYR A 529 28.48 -15.04 -51.48
CA TYR A 529 28.52 -15.83 -52.71
C TYR A 529 29.58 -15.36 -53.71
N VAL A 530 30.08 -16.30 -54.53
CA VAL A 530 31.21 -16.13 -55.47
C VAL A 530 30.94 -15.12 -56.59
N SER A 531 29.67 -14.82 -56.89
CA SER A 531 29.25 -13.89 -57.95
C SER A 531 29.14 -12.43 -57.51
N ASP A 532 29.28 -12.12 -56.22
CA ASP A 532 29.02 -10.79 -55.67
C ASP A 532 30.30 -9.99 -55.39
N ASP A 533 30.99 -9.61 -56.47
CA ASP A 533 32.25 -8.87 -56.44
C ASP A 533 32.15 -7.52 -55.69
N GLU A 534 30.98 -6.88 -55.65
CA GLU A 534 30.73 -5.62 -54.96
C GLU A 534 30.73 -5.80 -53.43
N LYS A 535 30.05 -6.84 -52.93
CA LYS A 535 30.03 -7.16 -51.49
C LYS A 535 31.37 -7.62 -50.98
N GLU A 536 32.08 -8.45 -51.75
CA GLU A 536 33.43 -8.90 -51.38
C GLU A 536 34.40 -7.71 -51.25
N LYS A 537 34.40 -6.79 -52.23
CA LYS A 537 35.21 -5.57 -52.18
C LYS A 537 34.86 -4.72 -50.96
N SER A 538 33.57 -4.58 -50.65
CA SER A 538 33.11 -3.80 -49.50
C SER A 538 33.57 -4.44 -48.17
N VAL A 539 33.42 -5.76 -48.01
CA VAL A 539 33.93 -6.46 -46.82
C VAL A 539 35.44 -6.33 -46.69
N ILE A 540 36.20 -6.51 -47.77
CA ILE A 540 37.66 -6.34 -47.75
C ILE A 540 38.03 -4.92 -47.33
N PHE A 541 37.35 -3.90 -47.87
CA PHE A 541 37.59 -2.51 -47.51
C PHE A 541 37.36 -2.24 -46.01
N TYR A 542 36.23 -2.70 -45.47
CA TYR A 542 35.90 -2.48 -44.06
C TYR A 542 36.72 -3.35 -43.11
N GLU A 543 37.07 -4.58 -43.51
CA GLU A 543 38.02 -5.42 -42.78
C GLU A 543 39.38 -4.73 -42.65
N GLU A 544 39.94 -4.25 -43.76
CA GLU A 544 41.23 -3.58 -43.75
C GLU A 544 41.20 -2.30 -42.92
N SER A 545 40.09 -1.57 -42.97
CA SER A 545 39.88 -0.36 -42.18
C SER A 545 39.86 -0.67 -40.68
N ILE A 546 39.06 -1.66 -40.23
CA ILE A 546 39.01 -2.08 -38.83
C ILE A 546 40.38 -2.61 -38.39
N ARG A 547 41.04 -3.44 -39.21
CA ARG A 547 42.36 -4.00 -38.89
C ARG A 547 43.43 -2.93 -38.73
N ARG A 548 43.44 -1.90 -39.60
CA ARG A 548 44.39 -0.79 -39.51
C ARG A 548 44.14 0.05 -38.26
N MET A 549 42.90 0.42 -38.00
CA MET A 549 42.54 1.31 -36.89
C MET A 549 42.61 0.64 -35.52
N TYR A 550 42.25 -0.65 -35.44
CA TYR A 550 42.07 -1.38 -34.19
C TYR A 550 42.99 -2.60 -34.02
N SER A 551 44.13 -2.61 -34.71
CA SER A 551 45.11 -3.71 -34.68
C SER A 551 45.48 -4.23 -33.28
N ARG A 552 45.48 -3.36 -32.27
CA ARG A 552 45.78 -3.71 -30.87
C ARG A 552 44.67 -4.51 -30.17
N GLY A 553 43.43 -4.42 -30.64
CA GLY A 553 42.27 -5.10 -30.07
C GLY A 553 41.91 -6.41 -30.79
N LEU A 554 42.66 -6.80 -31.82
CA LEU A 554 42.37 -7.99 -32.64
C LEU A 554 43.32 -9.14 -32.31
N SER A 555 42.77 -10.35 -32.19
CA SER A 555 43.57 -11.56 -32.03
C SER A 555 44.19 -11.99 -33.37
N ARG A 556 45.40 -12.57 -33.31
CA ARG A 556 46.10 -13.08 -34.50
C ARG A 556 45.28 -14.14 -35.24
N ASP A 557 44.60 -15.02 -34.51
CA ASP A 557 43.83 -16.13 -35.08
C ASP A 557 42.63 -15.64 -35.89
N THR A 558 41.98 -14.56 -35.46
CA THR A 558 40.84 -13.98 -36.18
C THR A 558 41.28 -13.28 -37.46
N VAL A 559 42.40 -12.55 -37.41
CA VAL A 559 42.99 -11.93 -38.61
C VAL A 559 43.44 -13.00 -39.62
N GLU A 560 44.03 -14.10 -39.13
CA GLU A 560 44.43 -15.21 -40.00
C GLU A 560 43.22 -15.94 -40.61
N SER A 561 42.13 -16.08 -39.85
CA SER A 561 40.86 -16.64 -40.34
C SER A 561 40.29 -15.86 -41.52
N PHE A 562 40.40 -14.52 -41.51
CA PHE A 562 39.97 -13.70 -42.64
C PHE A 562 40.89 -13.86 -43.85
N LYS A 563 42.21 -13.98 -43.67
CA LYS A 563 43.13 -14.29 -44.79
C LYS A 563 42.83 -15.64 -45.43
N ILE A 564 42.49 -16.64 -44.62
CA ILE A 564 42.07 -17.95 -45.11
C ILE A 564 40.80 -17.79 -45.94
N LEU A 565 39.78 -17.07 -45.43
CA LEU A 565 38.54 -16.80 -46.16
C LEU A 565 38.80 -16.10 -47.51
N LYS A 566 39.64 -15.06 -47.53
CA LYS A 566 40.04 -14.36 -48.76
C LYS A 566 40.69 -15.31 -49.77
N LYS A 567 41.61 -16.16 -49.30
CA LYS A 567 42.23 -17.18 -50.13
C LYS A 567 41.21 -18.20 -50.65
N GLU A 568 40.19 -18.53 -49.87
CA GLU A 568 39.10 -19.39 -50.33
C GLU A 568 38.25 -18.72 -51.42
N TRP A 569 37.96 -17.42 -51.30
CA TRP A 569 37.27 -16.67 -52.36
C TRP A 569 38.10 -16.63 -53.66
N ASP A 570 39.40 -16.36 -53.58
CA ASP A 570 40.30 -16.38 -54.74
C ASP A 570 40.34 -17.76 -55.42
N ILE A 571 40.38 -18.84 -54.62
CA ILE A 571 40.32 -20.22 -55.11
C ILE A 571 38.97 -20.50 -55.77
N ARG A 572 37.84 -20.11 -55.16
CA ARG A 572 36.49 -20.31 -55.72
C ARG A 572 36.31 -19.56 -57.04
N LYS A 573 36.79 -18.31 -57.15
CA LYS A 573 36.78 -17.52 -58.40
C LYS A 573 37.58 -18.20 -59.51
N THR A 574 38.73 -18.78 -59.16
CA THR A 574 39.58 -19.51 -60.10
C THR A 574 38.91 -20.81 -60.56
N ILE A 575 38.37 -21.59 -59.61
CA ILE A 575 37.69 -22.86 -59.88
C ILE A 575 36.44 -22.66 -60.73
N GLY A 576 35.60 -21.67 -60.42
CA GLY A 576 34.38 -21.41 -61.19
C GLY A 576 34.68 -21.14 -62.66
N ARG A 577 35.77 -20.45 -63.01
CA ARG A 577 36.11 -20.11 -64.41
C ARG A 577 36.64 -21.28 -65.24
N LEU A 578 36.85 -22.46 -64.65
CA LEU A 578 37.41 -23.63 -65.32
C LEU A 578 36.31 -24.62 -65.74
N ILE A 579 36.52 -25.26 -66.91
CA ILE A 579 35.77 -26.45 -67.35
C ILE A 579 36.31 -27.65 -66.54
N GLU A 580 35.47 -28.63 -66.21
CA GLU A 580 35.79 -29.79 -65.34
C GLU A 580 37.13 -30.46 -65.69
N GLU A 581 37.38 -30.61 -66.99
CA GLU A 581 38.57 -31.22 -67.59
C GLU A 581 39.88 -30.50 -67.19
N ASN A 582 39.81 -29.21 -66.84
CA ASN A 582 40.96 -28.40 -66.43
C ASN A 582 41.22 -28.40 -64.91
N LEU A 583 40.35 -29.04 -64.10
CA LEU A 583 40.53 -29.13 -62.64
C LEU A 583 41.77 -29.95 -62.24
N TYR A 584 42.11 -30.99 -63.01
CA TYR A 584 43.32 -31.79 -62.79
C TYR A 584 44.59 -30.93 -62.90
N GLN A 585 44.65 -30.06 -63.91
CA GLN A 585 45.79 -29.16 -64.12
C GLN A 585 45.92 -28.09 -63.03
N LEU A 586 44.81 -27.70 -62.38
CA LEU A 586 44.83 -26.81 -61.23
C LEU A 586 45.42 -27.51 -59.99
N VAL A 587 44.99 -28.75 -59.73
CA VAL A 587 45.46 -29.55 -58.59
C VAL A 587 46.97 -29.83 -58.67
N GLU A 588 47.51 -30.04 -59.87
CA GLU A 588 48.96 -30.18 -60.10
C GLU A 588 49.75 -28.88 -59.84
N ARG A 589 49.11 -27.71 -59.91
CA ARG A 589 49.74 -26.39 -59.78
C ARG A 589 49.57 -25.74 -58.40
N THR A 590 48.74 -26.30 -57.52
CA THR A 590 48.39 -25.71 -56.20
C THR A 590 49.06 -26.50 -55.07
N PRO A 591 49.43 -25.90 -53.91
CA PRO A 591 50.13 -26.62 -52.84
C PRO A 591 49.32 -27.79 -52.27
N SER A 592 50.02 -28.76 -51.67
CA SER A 592 49.61 -30.12 -51.23
C SER A 592 48.37 -30.29 -50.34
N THR A 593 47.59 -29.23 -50.07
CA THR A 593 46.40 -29.27 -49.20
C THR A 593 45.07 -29.42 -49.94
N LEU A 594 45.03 -29.19 -51.26
CA LEU A 594 43.86 -29.45 -52.10
C LEU A 594 44.09 -30.71 -52.95
N ASN A 595 43.33 -31.78 -52.67
CA ASN A 595 43.26 -32.94 -53.57
C ASN A 595 42.20 -32.70 -54.65
N TYR A 596 42.27 -33.49 -55.73
CA TYR A 596 41.32 -33.40 -56.83
C TYR A 596 39.86 -33.47 -56.38
N ARG A 597 39.56 -34.31 -55.38
CA ARG A 597 38.25 -34.40 -54.73
C ARG A 597 37.76 -33.06 -54.19
N LYS A 598 38.51 -32.38 -53.32
CA LYS A 598 38.10 -31.07 -52.75
C LYS A 598 37.95 -29.98 -53.81
N CYS A 599 38.77 -30.01 -54.86
CA CYS A 599 38.63 -29.08 -55.99
C CYS A 599 37.35 -29.35 -56.79
N ARG A 600 37.01 -30.62 -57.01
CA ARG A 600 35.81 -31.04 -57.74
C ARG A 600 34.54 -30.80 -56.92
N GLU A 601 34.55 -31.06 -55.61
CA GLU A 601 33.47 -30.68 -54.67
C GLU A 601 33.24 -29.15 -54.71
N LYS A 602 34.30 -28.33 -54.59
CA LYS A 602 34.20 -26.86 -54.71
C LYS A 602 33.77 -26.40 -56.10
N TRP A 603 34.10 -27.13 -57.16
CA TRP A 603 33.67 -26.83 -58.53
C TRP A 603 32.18 -27.14 -58.74
N ILE A 604 31.71 -28.27 -58.21
CA ILE A 604 30.29 -28.63 -58.18
C ILE A 604 29.51 -27.54 -57.45
N ASP A 605 29.97 -27.10 -56.27
CA ASP A 605 29.37 -25.96 -55.56
C ASP A 605 29.33 -24.68 -56.40
N CYS A 606 30.43 -24.31 -57.08
CA CYS A 606 30.45 -23.13 -57.95
C CYS A 606 29.49 -23.25 -59.14
N ILE A 607 29.25 -24.47 -59.64
CA ILE A 607 28.26 -24.71 -60.70
C ILE A 607 26.84 -24.65 -60.15
N CYS A 608 26.57 -25.26 -58.99
CA CYS A 608 25.28 -25.12 -58.31
C CYS A 608 24.94 -23.65 -58.12
N ASP A 609 25.88 -22.88 -57.56
CA ASP A 609 25.72 -21.46 -57.31
C ASP A 609 25.49 -20.66 -58.62
N ARG A 610 26.11 -21.05 -59.75
CA ARG A 610 25.83 -20.43 -61.06
C ARG A 610 24.47 -20.79 -61.61
N LEU A 611 24.07 -22.05 -61.52
CA LEU A 611 22.76 -22.52 -61.98
C LEU A 611 21.62 -21.86 -61.19
N GLU A 612 21.82 -21.64 -59.89
CA GLU A 612 20.88 -20.94 -59.02
C GLU A 612 20.78 -19.44 -59.33
N ASN A 613 21.81 -18.81 -59.91
CA ASN A 613 21.87 -17.36 -60.13
C ASN A 613 21.74 -16.91 -61.60
N GLU A 614 22.11 -17.72 -62.59
CA GLU A 614 21.97 -17.39 -64.01
C GLU A 614 20.50 -17.49 -64.48
N GLU A 615 20.07 -16.56 -65.33
CA GLU A 615 18.69 -16.51 -65.88
C GLU A 615 18.50 -17.38 -67.13
N ASP A 616 19.57 -17.73 -67.86
CA ASP A 616 19.44 -18.33 -69.20
C ASP A 616 20.46 -19.44 -69.50
N VAL A 617 20.18 -20.66 -69.02
CA VAL A 617 20.98 -21.85 -69.34
C VAL A 617 20.55 -22.42 -70.70
N SER A 618 21.46 -22.55 -71.67
CA SER A 618 21.12 -23.15 -72.97
C SER A 618 20.83 -24.65 -72.87
N GLU A 619 19.95 -25.18 -73.71
CA GLU A 619 19.56 -26.60 -73.71
C GLU A 619 20.77 -27.56 -73.84
N HIS A 620 21.75 -27.19 -74.67
CA HIS A 620 22.97 -27.97 -74.86
C HIS A 620 23.83 -28.04 -73.58
N ILE A 621 23.97 -26.92 -72.86
CA ILE A 621 24.70 -26.87 -71.59
C ILE A 621 23.95 -27.67 -70.52
N TYR A 622 22.62 -27.54 -70.48
CA TYR A 622 21.77 -28.28 -69.55
C TYR A 622 21.88 -29.79 -69.76
N GLN A 623 21.82 -30.26 -71.01
CA GLN A 623 22.02 -31.67 -71.36
C GLN A 623 23.41 -32.18 -70.96
N LYS A 624 24.47 -31.36 -71.13
CA LYS A 624 25.81 -31.72 -70.70
C LYS A 624 25.91 -31.88 -69.18
N LEU A 625 25.31 -30.97 -68.41
CA LEU A 625 25.29 -31.04 -66.94
C LEU A 625 24.43 -32.21 -66.43
N LEU A 626 23.30 -32.50 -67.09
CA LEU A 626 22.49 -33.70 -66.83
C LEU A 626 23.26 -35.00 -67.08
N ASN A 627 24.09 -35.04 -68.13
CA ASN A 627 24.95 -36.19 -68.40
C ASN A 627 25.99 -36.36 -67.29
N ASN A 628 26.64 -35.27 -66.85
CA ASN A 628 27.60 -35.30 -65.75
C ASN A 628 26.97 -35.71 -64.41
N MET A 629 25.69 -35.43 -64.18
CA MET A 629 24.96 -35.85 -62.98
C MET A 629 24.97 -37.38 -62.80
N VAL A 630 24.95 -38.15 -63.90
CA VAL A 630 25.00 -39.62 -63.83
C VAL A 630 26.35 -40.10 -63.29
N ASP A 631 27.42 -39.46 -63.72
CA ASP A 631 28.78 -39.78 -63.28
C ASP A 631 28.97 -39.37 -61.81
N ILE A 632 28.50 -38.20 -61.42
CA ILE A 632 28.50 -37.71 -60.02
C ILE A 632 27.70 -38.64 -59.10
N VAL A 633 26.52 -39.10 -59.51
CA VAL A 633 25.68 -40.03 -58.72
C VAL A 633 26.36 -41.40 -58.56
N ASN A 634 27.01 -41.92 -59.59
CA ASN A 634 27.72 -43.21 -59.52
C ASN A 634 28.93 -43.16 -58.56
N MET A 635 29.48 -41.97 -58.32
CA MET A 635 30.58 -41.72 -57.39
C MET A 635 30.15 -41.64 -55.92
N THR A 636 28.86 -41.81 -55.60
CA THR A 636 28.36 -41.85 -54.20
C THR A 636 28.44 -43.24 -53.54
N SER A 637 29.04 -44.22 -54.22
CA SER A 637 29.22 -45.57 -53.68
C SER A 637 30.45 -45.63 -52.77
N ASP A 638 30.29 -46.23 -51.58
CA ASP A 638 31.32 -46.30 -50.53
C ASP A 638 32.63 -47.00 -50.95
N ASN A 639 32.65 -47.64 -52.13
CA ASN A 639 33.81 -48.36 -52.68
C ASN A 639 34.56 -47.61 -53.80
N SER A 640 34.26 -46.33 -54.06
CA SER A 640 34.98 -45.54 -55.08
C SER A 640 36.11 -44.71 -54.48
N GLU A 641 37.29 -44.71 -55.12
CA GLU A 641 38.41 -43.82 -54.76
C GLU A 641 38.06 -42.33 -54.91
N GLU A 642 36.96 -42.02 -55.61
CA GLU A 642 36.42 -40.69 -55.88
C GLU A 642 35.09 -40.42 -55.15
N TYR A 643 34.92 -40.94 -53.93
CA TYR A 643 33.67 -40.75 -53.16
C TYR A 643 33.30 -39.26 -53.01
N ILE A 644 32.10 -38.89 -53.47
CA ILE A 644 31.49 -37.56 -53.27
C ILE A 644 30.32 -37.68 -52.28
N ASP A 645 30.21 -36.71 -51.37
CA ASP A 645 29.14 -36.68 -50.37
C ASP A 645 27.75 -36.60 -51.04
N LYS A 646 26.81 -37.44 -50.59
CA LYS A 646 25.43 -37.47 -51.11
C LYS A 646 24.72 -36.12 -50.97
N SER A 647 25.10 -35.29 -49.99
CA SER A 647 24.56 -33.93 -49.82
C SER A 647 24.95 -33.00 -50.99
N ILE A 648 26.16 -33.12 -51.52
CA ILE A 648 26.64 -32.34 -52.66
C ILE A 648 25.91 -32.76 -53.94
N VAL A 649 25.66 -34.06 -54.10
CA VAL A 649 24.86 -34.59 -55.21
C VAL A 649 23.42 -34.09 -55.15
N SER A 650 22.83 -34.04 -53.95
CA SER A 650 21.49 -33.46 -53.74
C SER A 650 21.48 -31.97 -54.08
N LYS A 651 22.48 -31.20 -53.64
CA LYS A 651 22.60 -29.77 -53.95
C LYS A 651 22.74 -29.52 -55.46
N TYR A 652 23.51 -30.35 -56.17
CA TYR A 652 23.64 -30.28 -57.63
C TYR A 652 22.35 -30.67 -58.36
N GLU A 653 21.64 -31.68 -57.86
CA GLU A 653 20.30 -32.06 -58.33
C GLU A 653 19.32 -30.88 -58.19
N ASP A 654 19.27 -30.26 -57.01
CA ASP A 654 18.37 -29.13 -56.71
C ASP A 654 18.67 -27.89 -57.55
N ALA A 655 19.95 -27.51 -57.69
CA ALA A 655 20.38 -26.37 -58.50
C ALA A 655 20.06 -26.56 -60.00
N LEU A 656 20.26 -27.77 -60.53
CA LEU A 656 19.87 -28.12 -61.89
C LEU A 656 18.36 -27.99 -62.12
N TRP A 657 17.55 -28.37 -61.13
CA TRP A 657 16.10 -28.25 -61.23
C TRP A 657 15.60 -26.83 -61.07
N MET A 658 16.22 -26.03 -60.19
CA MET A 658 15.93 -24.60 -60.08
C MET A 658 16.23 -23.86 -61.38
N ALA A 659 17.37 -24.13 -62.02
CA ALA A 659 17.73 -23.53 -63.31
C ALA A 659 16.72 -23.86 -64.43
N ALA A 660 16.22 -25.10 -64.49
CA ALA A 660 15.17 -25.48 -65.43
C ALA A 660 13.82 -24.80 -65.12
N GLY A 661 13.51 -24.58 -63.84
CA GLY A 661 12.29 -23.91 -63.39
C GLY A 661 12.20 -22.43 -63.73
N LYS A 662 13.32 -21.76 -64.03
CA LYS A 662 13.37 -20.33 -64.39
C LYS A 662 12.91 -20.00 -65.81
N LYS A 663 12.86 -20.97 -66.73
CA LYS A 663 12.43 -20.73 -68.13
C LYS A 663 10.90 -20.64 -68.24
N ASP A 664 10.25 -21.79 -68.37
CA ASP A 664 8.81 -21.92 -68.36
C ASP A 664 8.43 -23.35 -67.92
N ARG A 665 7.19 -23.49 -67.44
CA ARG A 665 6.72 -24.72 -66.83
C ARG A 665 6.69 -25.91 -67.79
N LYS A 666 6.46 -25.68 -69.09
CA LYS A 666 6.45 -26.74 -70.12
C LYS A 666 7.86 -27.25 -70.40
N THR A 667 8.82 -26.35 -70.61
CA THR A 667 10.22 -26.72 -70.86
C THR A 667 10.85 -27.45 -69.68
N CYS A 668 10.56 -27.02 -68.45
CA CYS A 668 11.02 -27.70 -67.23
C CYS A 668 10.49 -29.14 -67.13
N LEU A 669 9.18 -29.33 -67.40
CA LEU A 669 8.55 -30.65 -67.40
C LEU A 669 9.10 -31.55 -68.53
N GLU A 670 9.31 -30.99 -69.72
CA GLU A 670 9.88 -31.71 -70.86
C GLU A 670 11.29 -32.22 -70.56
N TRP A 671 12.18 -31.35 -70.08
CA TRP A 671 13.56 -31.74 -69.75
C TRP A 671 13.63 -32.78 -68.63
N ARG A 672 12.72 -32.68 -67.64
CA ARG A 672 12.53 -33.67 -66.58
C ARG A 672 12.11 -35.04 -67.12
N MET A 673 11.17 -35.09 -68.08
CA MET A 673 10.70 -36.33 -68.71
C MET A 673 11.77 -36.99 -69.59
N VAL A 674 12.55 -36.21 -70.33
CA VAL A 674 13.66 -36.71 -71.17
C VAL A 674 14.77 -37.34 -70.31
N PHE A 675 15.13 -36.73 -69.19
CA PHE A 675 16.12 -37.31 -68.28
C PHE A 675 15.64 -38.62 -67.65
N GLN A 676 14.35 -38.71 -67.29
CA GLN A 676 13.75 -39.94 -66.78
C GLN A 676 13.79 -41.10 -67.80
N MET A 677 13.50 -40.82 -69.07
CA MET A 677 13.67 -41.78 -70.18
C MET A 677 15.07 -42.33 -70.26
N TYR A 678 16.06 -41.45 -70.13
CA TYR A 678 17.46 -41.85 -70.13
C TYR A 678 17.79 -42.74 -68.92
N GLN A 679 17.30 -42.42 -67.72
CA GLN A 679 17.46 -43.28 -66.53
C GLN A 679 16.74 -44.63 -66.65
N LEU A 680 15.55 -44.64 -67.27
CA LEU A 680 14.77 -45.83 -67.59
C LEU A 680 15.53 -46.75 -68.56
N SER A 681 16.18 -46.18 -69.59
CA SER A 681 17.01 -46.95 -70.53
C SER A 681 18.23 -47.62 -69.86
N LYS A 682 18.66 -47.11 -68.69
CA LYS A 682 19.75 -47.66 -67.86
C LYS A 682 19.29 -48.56 -66.72
N ASN A 683 18.04 -49.04 -66.70
CA ASN A 683 17.52 -50.04 -65.74
C ASN A 683 17.60 -49.67 -64.24
N LYS A 684 17.60 -48.37 -63.88
CA LYS A 684 17.55 -47.92 -62.48
C LYS A 684 16.11 -47.67 -62.01
N TYR A 685 15.36 -48.75 -61.76
CA TYR A 685 13.91 -48.74 -61.48
C TYR A 685 13.46 -47.97 -60.21
N ILE A 686 14.37 -47.64 -59.30
CA ILE A 686 14.01 -47.24 -57.91
C ILE A 686 13.57 -45.76 -57.77
N LYS A 687 13.91 -44.85 -58.71
CA LYS A 687 13.55 -43.42 -58.61
C LYS A 687 12.23 -43.01 -59.29
N LEU A 688 11.53 -43.91 -60.00
CA LEU A 688 10.28 -43.55 -60.70
C LEU A 688 9.14 -43.11 -59.76
N LYS A 689 9.10 -43.66 -58.54
CA LYS A 689 8.00 -43.41 -57.60
C LYS A 689 8.05 -42.02 -56.95
N MET A 690 9.23 -41.39 -56.87
CA MET A 690 9.41 -40.05 -56.29
C MET A 690 9.16 -38.92 -57.29
N PHE A 691 9.43 -39.14 -58.58
CA PHE A 691 9.21 -38.15 -59.64
C PHE A 691 7.77 -37.64 -59.74
N TRP A 692 6.81 -38.56 -59.59
CA TRP A 692 5.38 -38.26 -59.64
C TRP A 692 4.85 -37.59 -58.36
N GLN A 693 5.65 -37.48 -57.30
CA GLN A 693 5.23 -36.87 -56.02
C GLN A 693 5.45 -35.34 -56.01
N ASP A 694 6.35 -34.81 -56.85
CA ASP A 694 6.68 -33.38 -56.94
C ASP A 694 6.07 -32.64 -58.15
N ILE A 695 5.58 -33.37 -59.16
CA ILE A 695 4.88 -32.78 -60.30
C ILE A 695 3.39 -32.62 -59.97
N ASN A 696 2.80 -31.47 -60.29
CA ASN A 696 1.38 -31.21 -60.06
C ASN A 696 0.54 -31.85 -61.18
N ILE A 697 0.56 -33.19 -61.25
CA ILE A 697 0.06 -34.00 -62.38
C ILE A 697 -1.29 -33.52 -62.88
N PHE A 698 -2.24 -33.18 -62.00
CA PHE A 698 -3.58 -32.74 -62.38
C PHE A 698 -3.67 -31.32 -62.95
N ASP A 699 -2.78 -30.40 -62.58
CA ASP A 699 -2.76 -29.04 -63.15
C ASP A 699 -1.92 -28.98 -64.44
N ASP A 700 -1.05 -29.98 -64.66
CA ASP A 700 -0.07 -30.01 -65.75
C ASP A 700 -0.37 -31.09 -66.81
N MET A 701 -1.46 -31.86 -66.70
CA MET A 701 -1.81 -32.93 -67.66
C MET A 701 -1.88 -32.43 -69.10
N ASP A 702 -2.50 -31.27 -69.35
CA ASP A 702 -2.61 -30.69 -70.69
C ASP A 702 -1.23 -30.33 -71.29
N ILE A 703 -0.30 -29.92 -70.42
CA ILE A 703 1.09 -29.59 -70.80
C ILE A 703 1.87 -30.89 -71.07
N ILE A 704 1.70 -31.91 -70.22
CA ILE A 704 2.33 -33.23 -70.39
C ILE A 704 1.83 -33.90 -71.66
N ASP A 705 0.52 -33.90 -71.92
CA ASP A 705 -0.08 -34.44 -73.14
C ASP A 705 0.38 -33.67 -74.37
N SER A 706 0.53 -32.35 -74.27
CA SER A 706 1.12 -31.52 -75.33
C SER A 706 2.58 -31.92 -75.62
N ILE A 707 3.41 -32.11 -74.59
CA ILE A 707 4.82 -32.53 -74.71
C ILE A 707 4.90 -33.92 -75.35
N VAL A 708 4.18 -34.91 -74.81
CA VAL A 708 4.17 -36.29 -75.30
C VAL A 708 3.66 -36.39 -76.74
N SER A 709 2.63 -35.61 -77.08
CA SER A 709 2.11 -35.55 -78.46
C SER A 709 3.11 -34.95 -79.44
N SER A 710 3.94 -34.01 -78.98
CA SER A 710 4.97 -33.36 -79.80
C SER A 710 6.26 -34.16 -79.96
N ARG A 711 6.49 -35.19 -79.13
CA ARG A 711 7.73 -35.96 -79.07
C ARG A 711 7.51 -37.46 -79.14
N ASN A 712 7.79 -38.05 -80.31
CA ASN A 712 7.59 -39.48 -80.57
C ASN A 712 8.44 -40.38 -79.65
N ASP A 713 9.58 -39.91 -79.15
CA ASP A 713 10.46 -40.60 -78.21
C ASP A 713 9.85 -40.72 -76.80
N LEU A 714 8.82 -39.94 -76.46
CA LEU A 714 8.18 -39.93 -75.14
C LEU A 714 6.85 -40.71 -75.07
N LYS A 715 6.36 -41.24 -76.20
CA LYS A 715 5.07 -41.96 -76.29
C LYS A 715 4.99 -43.21 -75.40
N ASP A 716 6.10 -43.91 -75.20
CA ASP A 716 6.16 -45.09 -74.32
C ASP A 716 5.98 -44.76 -72.83
N ILE A 717 6.22 -43.50 -72.42
CA ILE A 717 5.99 -43.06 -71.05
C ILE A 717 4.48 -42.89 -70.78
N SER A 718 3.72 -42.35 -71.73
CA SER A 718 2.25 -42.19 -71.59
C SER A 718 1.56 -43.53 -71.31
N ASN A 719 1.97 -44.59 -72.01
CA ASN A 719 1.49 -45.96 -71.78
C ASN A 719 1.93 -46.57 -70.43
N LYS A 720 2.95 -46.00 -69.77
CA LYS A 720 3.38 -46.39 -68.42
C LYS A 720 2.80 -45.48 -67.32
N ILE A 721 2.42 -44.25 -67.64
CA ILE A 721 1.69 -43.33 -66.74
C ILE A 721 0.28 -43.88 -66.46
N SER A 722 -0.33 -44.53 -67.44
CA SER A 722 -1.63 -45.21 -67.27
C SER A 722 -1.63 -46.38 -66.28
N TYR A 723 -0.48 -46.72 -65.67
CA TYR A 723 -0.31 -47.77 -64.64
C TYR A 723 -0.18 -47.22 -63.20
N ILE A 724 -0.39 -45.91 -62.96
CA ILE A 724 -0.47 -45.38 -61.59
C ILE A 724 -1.87 -45.69 -61.04
N ASP A 725 -2.01 -46.89 -60.46
CA ASP A 725 -3.30 -47.52 -60.15
C ASP A 725 -4.24 -46.76 -59.17
N GLU A 726 -3.79 -45.74 -58.44
CA GLU A 726 -4.70 -44.93 -57.57
C GLU A 726 -4.26 -43.45 -57.46
N PRO A 727 -4.87 -42.53 -58.23
CA PRO A 727 -4.58 -41.08 -58.16
C PRO A 727 -4.74 -40.49 -56.75
N GLU A 728 -5.64 -41.04 -55.93
CA GLU A 728 -5.87 -40.66 -54.54
C GLU A 728 -4.62 -40.89 -53.66
N GLN A 729 -3.82 -41.93 -53.92
CA GLN A 729 -2.65 -42.26 -53.10
C GLN A 729 -1.45 -41.35 -53.39
N CYS A 730 -1.26 -40.92 -54.64
CA CYS A 730 -0.24 -39.91 -54.98
C CYS A 730 -0.59 -38.56 -54.36
N TYR A 731 -1.88 -38.19 -54.39
CA TYR A 731 -2.37 -36.96 -53.78
C TYR A 731 -2.19 -36.96 -52.24
N LEU A 732 -2.40 -38.11 -51.60
CA LEU A 732 -2.10 -38.31 -50.19
C LEU A 732 -0.62 -38.06 -49.87
N ASN A 733 0.29 -38.76 -50.56
CA ASN A 733 1.74 -38.67 -50.30
C ASN A 733 2.27 -37.24 -50.41
N ARG A 734 1.78 -36.46 -51.38
CA ARG A 734 2.18 -35.06 -51.57
C ARG A 734 1.77 -34.17 -50.40
N ASN A 735 0.55 -34.32 -49.88
CA ASN A 735 0.09 -33.50 -48.76
C ASN A 735 0.79 -33.88 -47.45
N LEU A 736 1.07 -35.17 -47.25
CA LEU A 736 1.93 -35.61 -46.14
C LEU A 736 3.36 -35.04 -46.27
N TYR A 737 3.92 -34.96 -47.47
CA TYR A 737 5.22 -34.32 -47.70
C TYR A 737 5.22 -32.83 -47.37
N LYS A 738 4.17 -32.07 -47.73
CA LYS A 738 4.06 -30.64 -47.37
C LYS A 738 4.02 -30.43 -45.84
N ILE A 739 3.32 -31.31 -45.12
CA ILE A 739 3.29 -31.29 -43.65
C ILE A 739 4.68 -31.59 -43.10
N TRP A 740 5.34 -32.65 -43.57
CA TRP A 740 6.70 -33.01 -43.17
C TRP A 740 7.70 -31.86 -43.45
N LYS A 741 7.67 -31.29 -44.65
CA LYS A 741 8.55 -30.20 -45.07
C LYS A 741 8.38 -28.96 -44.20
N GLY A 742 7.13 -28.56 -43.94
CA GLY A 742 6.84 -27.42 -43.05
C GLY A 742 7.39 -27.62 -41.64
N ILE A 743 7.32 -28.85 -41.10
CA ILE A 743 7.87 -29.19 -39.79
C ILE A 743 9.40 -29.18 -39.80
N LYS A 744 10.03 -29.67 -40.87
CA LYS A 744 11.49 -29.73 -41.00
C LYS A 744 12.14 -28.37 -41.17
N GLU A 745 11.52 -27.51 -41.97
CA GLU A 745 11.98 -26.16 -42.29
C GLU A 745 11.50 -25.10 -41.29
N ASP A 746 10.89 -25.51 -40.18
CA ASP A 746 10.35 -24.63 -39.13
C ASP A 746 9.36 -23.57 -39.65
N ASN A 747 8.59 -23.90 -40.69
CA ASN A 747 7.54 -23.05 -41.24
C ASN A 747 6.17 -23.38 -40.63
N ILE A 748 5.27 -22.39 -40.51
CA ILE A 748 3.89 -22.66 -40.07
C ILE A 748 3.20 -23.57 -41.10
N ILE A 749 2.65 -24.70 -40.63
CA ILE A 749 1.78 -25.54 -41.45
C ILE A 749 0.44 -24.81 -41.59
N SER A 750 0.11 -24.41 -42.82
CA SER A 750 -1.19 -23.77 -43.06
C SER A 750 -2.35 -24.74 -42.82
N LYS A 751 -3.49 -24.25 -42.30
CA LYS A 751 -4.73 -25.05 -42.18
C LYS A 751 -5.17 -25.61 -43.54
N LYS A 752 -4.89 -24.90 -44.65
CA LYS A 752 -5.12 -25.35 -46.03
C LYS A 752 -4.35 -26.63 -46.37
N SER A 753 -3.18 -26.85 -45.76
CA SER A 753 -2.39 -28.09 -45.95
C SER A 753 -3.14 -29.33 -45.46
N PHE A 754 -4.09 -29.18 -44.53
CA PHE A 754 -4.92 -30.25 -43.98
C PHE A 754 -6.31 -30.35 -44.65
N MET A 755 -6.81 -29.29 -45.30
CA MET A 755 -8.15 -29.26 -45.92
C MET A 755 -8.35 -30.34 -46.98
N PHE A 756 -7.27 -30.80 -47.60
CA PHE A 756 -7.27 -31.80 -48.67
C PHE A 756 -7.23 -33.25 -48.17
N LEU A 757 -7.01 -33.45 -46.86
CA LEU A 757 -7.20 -34.74 -46.20
C LEU A 757 -8.67 -34.85 -45.76
N ASP A 758 -9.55 -34.97 -46.75
CA ASP A 758 -10.99 -35.11 -46.52
C ASP A 758 -11.33 -36.41 -45.78
N ASN A 759 -12.58 -36.56 -45.33
CA ASN A 759 -12.97 -37.75 -44.57
C ASN A 759 -12.85 -39.05 -45.37
N LYS A 760 -12.97 -39.00 -46.70
CA LYS A 760 -12.93 -40.18 -47.56
C LYS A 760 -11.49 -40.71 -47.67
N ILE A 761 -10.52 -39.83 -47.90
CA ILE A 761 -9.08 -40.17 -47.92
C ILE A 761 -8.61 -40.60 -46.53
N CYS A 762 -9.01 -39.88 -45.47
CA CYS A 762 -8.67 -40.24 -44.10
C CYS A 762 -9.21 -41.61 -43.69
N GLN A 763 -10.41 -42.00 -44.13
CA GLN A 763 -10.96 -43.34 -43.87
C GLN A 763 -10.22 -44.43 -44.63
N ARG A 764 -9.89 -44.18 -45.92
CA ARG A 764 -9.21 -45.16 -46.78
C ARG A 764 -7.78 -45.45 -46.33
N TYR A 765 -7.03 -44.43 -45.90
CA TYR A 765 -5.61 -44.56 -45.51
C TYR A 765 -5.38 -44.29 -44.02
N PHE A 766 -6.38 -44.58 -43.19
CA PHE A 766 -6.43 -44.19 -41.77
C PHE A 766 -5.14 -44.54 -41.01
N SER A 767 -4.70 -45.78 -41.08
CA SER A 767 -3.52 -46.26 -40.34
C SER A 767 -2.21 -45.59 -40.79
N GLN A 768 -2.07 -45.30 -42.09
CA GLN A 768 -0.86 -44.69 -42.65
C GLN A 768 -0.75 -43.22 -42.25
N ILE A 769 -1.85 -42.47 -42.38
CA ILE A 769 -1.92 -41.06 -41.99
C ILE A 769 -1.71 -40.92 -40.48
N LYS A 770 -2.38 -41.75 -39.67
CA LYS A 770 -2.22 -41.76 -38.22
C LYS A 770 -0.76 -41.97 -37.81
N CYS A 771 -0.12 -43.00 -38.36
CA CYS A 771 1.26 -43.33 -38.03
C CYS A 771 2.23 -42.21 -38.43
N PHE A 772 2.00 -41.59 -39.58
CA PHE A 772 2.79 -40.44 -40.04
C PHE A 772 2.64 -39.23 -39.11
N LEU A 773 1.40 -38.82 -38.80
CA LEU A 773 1.16 -37.64 -37.95
C LEU A 773 1.71 -37.86 -36.53
N GLN A 774 1.58 -39.07 -35.98
CA GLN A 774 2.19 -39.43 -34.70
C GLN A 774 3.72 -39.31 -34.73
N LYS A 775 4.36 -39.82 -35.80
CA LYS A 775 5.81 -39.69 -35.98
C LYS A 775 6.24 -38.22 -36.02
N GLN A 776 5.47 -37.38 -36.71
CA GLN A 776 5.74 -35.94 -36.78
C GLN A 776 5.55 -35.23 -35.42
N GLN A 777 4.54 -35.61 -34.62
CA GLN A 777 4.38 -35.09 -33.25
C GLN A 777 5.57 -35.47 -32.35
N THR A 778 6.02 -36.72 -32.42
CA THR A 778 7.21 -37.17 -31.68
C THR A 778 8.45 -36.41 -32.10
N GLU A 779 8.64 -36.21 -33.40
CA GLU A 779 9.80 -35.50 -33.96
C GLU A 779 9.82 -34.02 -33.57
N ILE A 780 8.66 -33.37 -33.43
CA ILE A 780 8.57 -32.01 -32.86
C ILE A 780 8.98 -32.04 -31.38
N LEU A 781 8.42 -32.94 -30.57
CA LEU A 781 8.72 -32.97 -29.14
C LEU A 781 10.20 -33.27 -28.83
N GLU A 782 10.82 -34.18 -29.58
CA GLU A 782 12.21 -34.63 -29.37
C GLU A 782 13.28 -33.67 -29.93
N ARG A 783 12.88 -32.64 -30.70
CA ARG A 783 13.83 -31.72 -31.32
C ARG A 783 14.39 -30.75 -30.28
N GLN A 784 15.71 -30.55 -30.29
CA GLN A 784 16.33 -29.45 -29.56
C GLN A 784 16.09 -28.14 -30.33
N TYR A 785 15.51 -27.17 -29.63
CA TYR A 785 15.11 -25.91 -30.23
C TYR A 785 15.98 -24.76 -29.72
N ASN A 786 16.42 -23.90 -30.64
CA ASN A 786 16.99 -22.60 -30.31
C ASN A 786 15.86 -21.61 -29.99
N SER A 787 16.14 -20.57 -29.21
CA SER A 787 15.18 -19.54 -28.75
C SER A 787 14.31 -18.89 -29.85
N ASP A 788 14.72 -19.00 -31.12
CA ASP A 788 14.06 -18.36 -32.26
C ASP A 788 13.01 -19.23 -32.98
N CYS A 789 12.86 -20.51 -32.63
CA CYS A 789 11.92 -21.41 -33.31
C CYS A 789 10.47 -21.21 -32.82
N LYS A 790 9.81 -20.14 -33.27
CA LYS A 790 8.48 -19.69 -32.79
C LYS A 790 7.31 -20.58 -33.23
N TYR A 791 7.49 -21.46 -34.22
CA TYR A 791 6.39 -22.17 -34.89
C TYR A 791 6.22 -23.64 -34.51
N ALA A 792 7.18 -24.22 -33.76
CA ALA A 792 7.12 -25.62 -33.34
C ALA A 792 5.87 -25.94 -32.48
N VAL A 793 5.58 -25.10 -31.50
CA VAL A 793 4.40 -25.23 -30.62
C VAL A 793 3.10 -25.10 -31.41
N ILE A 794 3.06 -24.19 -32.37
CA ILE A 794 1.88 -23.97 -33.22
C ILE A 794 1.64 -25.17 -34.15
N ASN A 795 2.70 -25.69 -34.76
CA ASN A 795 2.63 -26.87 -35.61
C ASN A 795 2.20 -28.12 -34.82
N TYR A 796 2.69 -28.28 -33.60
CA TYR A 796 2.23 -29.34 -32.68
C TYR A 796 0.72 -29.26 -32.42
N LEU A 797 0.23 -28.06 -32.10
CA LEU A 797 -1.18 -27.83 -31.81
C LEU A 797 -2.07 -28.04 -33.04
N TYR A 798 -1.65 -27.63 -34.24
CA TYR A 798 -2.38 -27.91 -35.48
C TYR A 798 -2.46 -29.40 -35.82
N LEU A 799 -1.36 -30.15 -35.63
CA LEU A 799 -1.37 -31.60 -35.79
C LEU A 799 -2.35 -32.25 -34.81
N GLN A 800 -2.35 -31.81 -33.56
CA GLN A 800 -3.26 -32.31 -32.54
C GLN A 800 -4.72 -32.01 -32.88
N GLN A 801 -5.04 -30.77 -33.27
CA GLN A 801 -6.37 -30.37 -33.70
C GLN A 801 -6.89 -31.26 -34.82
N PHE A 802 -6.07 -31.45 -35.87
CA PHE A 802 -6.46 -32.28 -37.01
C PHE A 802 -6.65 -33.75 -36.61
N MET A 803 -5.80 -34.27 -35.74
CA MET A 803 -5.91 -35.64 -35.23
C MET A 803 -7.16 -35.87 -34.39
N GLU A 804 -7.59 -34.87 -33.61
CA GLU A 804 -8.83 -34.89 -32.84
C GLU A 804 -10.06 -34.76 -33.77
N GLU A 805 -10.08 -33.78 -34.69
CA GLU A 805 -11.16 -33.56 -35.66
C GLU A 805 -11.45 -34.80 -36.52
N LYS A 806 -10.39 -35.53 -36.92
CA LYS A 806 -10.49 -36.74 -37.75
C LYS A 806 -10.59 -38.04 -36.97
N LYS A 807 -10.69 -37.97 -35.64
CA LYS A 807 -10.78 -39.13 -34.74
C LYS A 807 -9.62 -40.12 -34.87
N PHE A 808 -8.42 -39.64 -35.25
CA PHE A 808 -7.20 -40.44 -35.22
C PHE A 808 -6.76 -40.73 -33.78
N VAL A 809 -7.10 -39.81 -32.88
CA VAL A 809 -6.95 -39.92 -31.43
C VAL A 809 -8.32 -39.68 -30.80
N GLU A 810 -8.65 -40.41 -29.74
CA GLU A 810 -9.85 -40.13 -28.95
C GLU A 810 -9.75 -38.72 -28.37
N GLU A 811 -10.86 -37.98 -28.39
CA GLU A 811 -10.94 -36.71 -27.67
C GLU A 811 -10.64 -36.96 -26.19
N LYS A 812 -9.51 -36.42 -25.73
CA LYS A 812 -9.01 -36.67 -24.39
C LYS A 812 -9.83 -35.84 -23.42
N ASN A 813 -10.38 -36.46 -22.37
CA ASN A 813 -10.90 -35.71 -21.22
C ASN A 813 -9.77 -34.97 -20.48
N ALA A 814 -10.10 -34.03 -19.61
CA ALA A 814 -9.13 -33.19 -18.90
C ALA A 814 -8.03 -34.02 -18.22
N ARG A 815 -8.40 -35.12 -17.56
CA ARG A 815 -7.47 -36.05 -16.91
C ARG A 815 -6.46 -36.73 -17.86
N LYS A 816 -6.89 -37.16 -19.06
CA LYS A 816 -5.99 -37.75 -20.06
C LYS A 816 -5.03 -36.69 -20.62
N ARG A 817 -5.49 -35.46 -20.81
CA ARG A 817 -4.68 -34.32 -21.29
C ARG A 817 -3.63 -33.90 -20.26
N PHE A 818 -4.03 -33.88 -19.00
CA PHE A 818 -3.15 -33.61 -17.88
C PHE A 818 -1.91 -34.54 -17.87
N LYS A 819 -2.14 -35.86 -17.98
CA LYS A 819 -1.05 -36.85 -18.03
C LYS A 819 -0.13 -36.66 -19.23
N GLU A 820 -0.69 -36.23 -20.36
CA GLU A 820 0.09 -35.93 -21.57
C GLU A 820 0.97 -34.69 -21.37
N TYR A 821 0.42 -33.59 -20.84
CA TYR A 821 1.18 -32.38 -20.57
C TYR A 821 2.29 -32.63 -19.56
N ARG A 822 2.02 -33.43 -18.52
CA ARG A 822 3.03 -33.84 -17.54
C ARG A 822 4.19 -34.58 -18.22
N LYS A 823 3.89 -35.55 -19.08
CA LYS A 823 4.91 -36.29 -19.82
C LYS A 823 5.73 -35.38 -20.74
N ILE A 824 5.09 -34.40 -21.38
CA ILE A 824 5.77 -33.40 -22.22
C ILE A 824 6.72 -32.55 -21.37
N ILE A 825 6.28 -32.08 -20.21
CA ILE A 825 7.11 -31.29 -19.28
C ILE A 825 8.33 -32.08 -18.81
N GLU A 826 8.13 -33.31 -18.36
CA GLU A 826 9.19 -34.14 -17.79
C GLU A 826 10.23 -34.55 -18.85
N SER A 827 9.85 -34.63 -20.13
CA SER A 827 10.72 -35.16 -21.19
C SER A 827 11.35 -34.07 -22.08
N ASN A 828 10.76 -32.88 -22.20
CA ASN A 828 11.14 -31.91 -23.25
C ASN A 828 11.18 -30.46 -22.75
N LYS A 829 12.17 -30.14 -21.91
CA LYS A 829 12.33 -28.82 -21.26
C LYS A 829 12.38 -27.64 -22.25
N SER A 830 13.09 -27.79 -23.37
CA SER A 830 13.19 -26.74 -24.41
C SER A 830 11.86 -26.39 -25.08
N PHE A 831 10.95 -27.36 -25.21
CA PHE A 831 9.62 -27.14 -25.79
C PHE A 831 8.73 -26.30 -24.84
N ILE A 832 8.92 -26.44 -23.53
CA ILE A 832 8.16 -25.71 -22.51
C ILE A 832 8.49 -24.22 -22.54
N ASP A 833 9.77 -23.87 -22.63
CA ASP A 833 10.21 -22.47 -22.68
C ASP A 833 9.54 -21.75 -23.87
N MET A 834 9.33 -22.47 -24.98
CA MET A 834 8.60 -21.96 -26.13
C MET A 834 7.10 -21.81 -25.87
N VAL A 835 6.49 -22.78 -25.19
CA VAL A 835 5.07 -22.72 -24.81
C VAL A 835 4.78 -21.48 -23.97
N LEU A 836 5.66 -21.12 -23.04
CA LEU A 836 5.52 -19.94 -22.18
C LEU A 836 5.66 -18.62 -22.96
N ASN A 837 6.63 -18.58 -23.88
CA ASN A 837 6.96 -17.38 -24.66
C ASN A 837 6.06 -17.17 -25.90
N THR A 838 5.23 -18.15 -26.29
CA THR A 838 4.35 -18.03 -27.45
C THR A 838 3.09 -17.20 -27.16
N ASN A 839 2.81 -16.18 -27.99
CA ASN A 839 1.55 -15.42 -27.93
C ASN A 839 0.46 -16.07 -28.78
N TYR A 840 -0.47 -16.78 -28.13
CA TYR A 840 -1.53 -17.52 -28.81
C TYR A 840 -2.68 -16.65 -29.35
N ASN A 841 -2.72 -15.35 -29.03
CA ASN A 841 -3.82 -14.47 -29.44
C ASN A 841 -3.87 -14.21 -30.96
N LEU A 842 -2.83 -14.57 -31.70
CA LEU A 842 -2.72 -14.39 -33.14
C LEU A 842 -3.25 -15.58 -33.96
N TYR A 843 -3.76 -16.63 -33.31
CA TYR A 843 -4.18 -17.88 -33.93
C TYR A 843 -5.66 -18.18 -33.67
N ASP A 844 -6.18 -19.24 -34.31
CA ASP A 844 -7.58 -19.60 -34.18
C ASP A 844 -7.98 -19.99 -32.74
N ASP A 845 -9.29 -19.92 -32.46
CA ASP A 845 -9.82 -20.09 -31.10
C ASP A 845 -9.48 -21.44 -30.47
N TRP A 846 -9.33 -22.50 -31.26
CA TRP A 846 -8.95 -23.82 -30.76
C TRP A 846 -7.50 -23.80 -30.30
N ILE A 847 -6.59 -23.29 -31.13
CA ILE A 847 -5.16 -23.15 -30.80
C ILE A 847 -4.98 -22.24 -29.59
N LYS A 848 -5.69 -21.11 -29.55
CA LYS A 848 -5.69 -20.16 -28.44
C LYS A 848 -6.14 -20.82 -27.13
N LYS A 849 -7.27 -21.52 -27.16
CA LYS A 849 -7.79 -22.24 -26.00
C LYS A 849 -6.80 -23.29 -25.51
N ARG A 850 -6.23 -24.07 -26.43
CA ARG A 850 -5.34 -25.18 -26.10
C ARG A 850 -3.96 -24.73 -25.62
N GLY A 851 -3.38 -23.71 -26.25
CA GLY A 851 -2.12 -23.11 -25.81
C GLY A 851 -2.23 -22.49 -24.42
N ASN A 852 -3.35 -21.80 -24.12
CA ASN A 852 -3.61 -21.26 -22.79
C ASN A 852 -3.86 -22.35 -21.73
N GLU A 853 -4.49 -23.46 -22.10
CA GLU A 853 -4.64 -24.64 -21.23
C GLU A 853 -3.27 -25.22 -20.82
N ILE A 854 -2.33 -25.37 -21.76
CA ILE A 854 -0.98 -25.88 -21.46
C ILE A 854 -0.19 -24.88 -20.59
N LYS A 855 -0.29 -23.57 -20.84
CA LYS A 855 0.31 -22.54 -19.98
C LYS A 855 -0.24 -22.58 -18.55
N LEU A 856 -1.56 -22.74 -18.40
CA LEU A 856 -2.20 -22.83 -17.10
C LEU A 856 -1.75 -24.07 -16.33
N PHE A 857 -1.60 -25.20 -17.02
CA PHE A 857 -1.03 -26.42 -16.45
C PHE A 857 0.41 -26.20 -15.96
N PHE A 858 1.26 -25.54 -16.76
CA PHE A 858 2.64 -25.25 -16.34
C PHE A 858 2.68 -24.39 -15.07
N ASN A 859 1.93 -23.29 -15.05
CA ASN A 859 1.85 -22.40 -13.89
C ASN A 859 1.33 -23.10 -12.62
N MET A 860 0.57 -24.19 -12.79
CA MET A 860 0.07 -24.99 -11.67
C MET A 860 1.14 -25.96 -11.15
N VAL A 861 1.97 -26.55 -12.03
CA VAL A 861 3.11 -27.39 -11.62
C VAL A 861 4.19 -26.58 -10.93
N SER A 862 4.39 -25.32 -11.34
CA SER A 862 5.34 -24.38 -10.73
C SER A 862 4.72 -23.46 -9.68
N TYR A 863 3.49 -23.73 -9.25
CA TYR A 863 2.80 -22.86 -8.29
C TYR A 863 3.52 -22.90 -6.94
N PRO A 864 3.82 -21.73 -6.33
CA PRO A 864 4.48 -21.69 -5.03
C PRO A 864 3.60 -22.31 -3.94
N GLU A 865 4.21 -22.69 -2.82
CA GLU A 865 3.47 -23.21 -1.67
C GLU A 865 2.39 -22.22 -1.22
N VAL A 866 1.23 -22.72 -0.84
CA VAL A 866 0.11 -21.87 -0.41
C VAL A 866 0.42 -21.32 0.98
N THR A 867 0.42 -20.00 1.10
CA THR A 867 0.69 -19.28 2.35
C THR A 867 -0.47 -18.33 2.67
N PHE A 868 -0.44 -17.75 3.87
CA PHE A 868 -1.38 -16.69 4.24
C PHE A 868 -1.33 -15.50 3.28
N GLU A 869 -0.13 -15.13 2.83
CA GLU A 869 0.11 -13.95 1.98
C GLU A 869 -0.47 -14.14 0.57
N ASN A 870 -0.43 -15.36 0.02
CA ASN A 870 -0.91 -15.65 -1.33
C ASN A 870 -2.33 -16.26 -1.39
N ILE A 871 -3.03 -16.40 -0.27
CA ILE A 871 -4.32 -17.12 -0.17
C ILE A 871 -5.40 -16.57 -1.13
N LYS A 872 -5.42 -15.25 -1.34
CA LYS A 872 -6.38 -14.57 -2.24
C LYS A 872 -6.07 -14.85 -3.71
N GLU A 873 -4.79 -14.84 -4.08
CA GLU A 873 -4.32 -15.17 -5.42
C GLU A 873 -4.54 -16.66 -5.72
N THR A 874 -4.25 -17.52 -4.74
CA THR A 874 -4.50 -18.96 -4.78
C THR A 874 -5.98 -19.25 -5.01
N LYS A 875 -6.91 -18.54 -4.36
CA LYS A 875 -8.35 -18.67 -4.63
C LYS A 875 -8.73 -18.33 -6.07
N GLN A 876 -8.18 -17.26 -6.63
CA GLN A 876 -8.45 -16.86 -8.01
C GLN A 876 -7.84 -17.84 -9.02
N PHE A 877 -6.63 -18.34 -8.70
CA PHE A 877 -5.93 -19.33 -9.50
C PHE A 877 -6.67 -20.67 -9.54
N LEU A 878 -7.11 -21.17 -8.38
CA LEU A 878 -7.94 -22.37 -8.25
C LEU A 878 -9.25 -22.25 -9.03
N ARG A 879 -9.87 -21.06 -9.08
CA ARG A 879 -11.07 -20.81 -9.90
C ARG A 879 -10.77 -20.97 -11.39
N LYS A 880 -9.69 -20.36 -11.89
CA LYS A 880 -9.27 -20.48 -13.30
C LYS A 880 -8.94 -21.92 -13.68
N ILE A 881 -8.26 -22.65 -12.79
CA ILE A 881 -7.97 -24.08 -12.97
C ILE A 881 -9.28 -24.87 -13.09
N ARG A 882 -10.24 -24.63 -12.18
CA ARG A 882 -11.52 -25.33 -12.16
C ARG A 882 -12.35 -25.08 -13.42
N ASP A 883 -12.31 -23.86 -13.95
CA ASP A 883 -13.02 -23.49 -15.18
C ASP A 883 -12.46 -24.21 -16.42
N VAL A 884 -11.16 -24.56 -16.41
CA VAL A 884 -10.46 -25.19 -17.55
C VAL A 884 -10.38 -26.71 -17.45
N PHE A 885 -10.02 -27.24 -16.28
CA PHE A 885 -9.80 -28.67 -16.05
C PHE A 885 -10.95 -29.38 -15.32
N GLY A 886 -11.97 -28.65 -14.84
CA GLY A 886 -13.10 -29.21 -14.12
C GLY A 886 -12.79 -29.56 -12.66
N LYS A 887 -13.59 -30.46 -12.08
CA LYS A 887 -13.39 -31.00 -10.71
C LYS A 887 -12.67 -32.36 -10.72
N ASP A 888 -12.07 -32.76 -11.83
CA ASP A 888 -11.48 -34.09 -11.98
C ASP A 888 -10.27 -34.29 -11.04
N ASP A 889 -10.14 -35.48 -10.44
CA ASP A 889 -9.07 -35.88 -9.51
C ASP A 889 -7.66 -35.74 -10.13
N ILE A 890 -7.11 -34.54 -10.00
CA ILE A 890 -5.77 -34.17 -10.45
C ILE A 890 -4.92 -33.94 -9.19
N PRO A 891 -3.92 -34.80 -8.92
CA PRO A 891 -3.15 -34.77 -7.67
C PRO A 891 -2.49 -33.42 -7.35
N GLU A 892 -2.05 -32.70 -8.39
CA GLU A 892 -1.40 -31.40 -8.25
C GLU A 892 -2.38 -30.29 -7.88
N ILE A 893 -3.64 -30.38 -8.35
CA ILE A 893 -4.73 -29.50 -7.88
C ILE A 893 -5.03 -29.85 -6.43
N ASP A 894 -5.10 -31.13 -6.09
CA ASP A 894 -5.36 -31.58 -4.71
C ASP A 894 -4.28 -31.09 -3.74
N ASN A 895 -3.02 -30.98 -4.16
CA ASN A 895 -1.96 -30.42 -3.31
C ASN A 895 -2.16 -28.92 -3.04
N ILE A 896 -2.51 -28.14 -4.06
CA ILE A 896 -2.80 -26.70 -3.90
C ILE A 896 -4.08 -26.51 -3.08
N VAL A 897 -5.11 -27.32 -3.31
CA VAL A 897 -6.35 -27.32 -2.54
C VAL A 897 -6.10 -27.69 -1.09
N LYS A 898 -5.32 -28.75 -0.81
CA LYS A 898 -4.93 -29.11 0.56
C LYS A 898 -4.12 -28.01 1.23
N GLY A 899 -3.20 -27.37 0.51
CA GLY A 899 -2.46 -26.21 1.03
C GLY A 899 -3.40 -25.06 1.39
N TYR A 900 -4.35 -24.75 0.50
CA TYR A 900 -5.39 -23.75 0.73
C TYR A 900 -6.28 -24.10 1.93
N ASP A 901 -6.79 -25.33 2.00
CA ASP A 901 -7.65 -25.80 3.08
C ASP A 901 -6.90 -25.84 4.42
N ASN A 902 -5.61 -26.21 4.42
CA ASN A 902 -4.77 -26.18 5.63
C ASN A 902 -4.58 -24.76 6.16
N VAL A 903 -4.27 -23.79 5.29
CA VAL A 903 -4.14 -22.38 5.70
C VAL A 903 -5.49 -21.82 6.15
N MET A 904 -6.59 -22.16 5.46
CA MET A 904 -7.93 -21.78 5.88
C MET A 904 -8.33 -22.39 7.23
N ALA A 905 -7.96 -23.64 7.50
CA ALA A 905 -8.19 -24.29 8.79
C ALA A 905 -7.36 -23.64 9.91
N GLN A 906 -6.11 -23.23 9.62
CA GLN A 906 -5.30 -22.45 10.57
C GLN A 906 -5.95 -21.10 10.87
N ILE A 907 -6.45 -20.40 9.85
CA ILE A 907 -7.22 -19.16 10.02
C ILE A 907 -8.45 -19.41 10.90
N GLU A 908 -9.22 -20.46 10.64
CA GLU A 908 -10.42 -20.80 11.42
C GLU A 908 -10.10 -21.18 12.87
N ASP A 909 -8.99 -21.89 13.11
CA ASP A 909 -8.53 -22.25 14.46
C ASP A 909 -8.04 -21.01 15.22
N GLU A 910 -7.33 -20.09 14.57
CA GLU A 910 -6.96 -18.79 15.13
C GLU A 910 -8.19 -17.95 15.48
N PHE A 911 -9.18 -17.86 14.59
CA PHE A 911 -10.45 -17.19 14.88
C PHE A 911 -11.20 -17.85 16.05
N SER A 912 -11.21 -19.18 16.11
CA SER A 912 -11.84 -19.93 17.21
C SER A 912 -11.14 -19.68 18.54
N ASN A 913 -9.81 -19.57 18.53
CA ASN A 913 -9.00 -19.25 19.71
C ASN A 913 -9.22 -17.79 20.17
N ILE A 914 -9.33 -16.86 19.22
CA ILE A 914 -9.71 -15.46 19.50
C ILE A 914 -11.10 -15.41 20.14
N ASP A 915 -12.09 -16.10 19.56
CA ASP A 915 -13.46 -16.18 20.10
C ASP A 915 -13.49 -16.81 21.51
N PHE A 916 -12.65 -17.82 21.75
CA PHE A 916 -12.49 -18.41 23.07
C PHE A 916 -11.90 -17.42 24.08
N GLN A 917 -10.84 -16.69 23.70
CA GLN A 917 -10.23 -15.65 24.55
C GLN A 917 -11.21 -14.51 24.83
N ILE A 918 -12.01 -14.09 23.84
CA ILE A 918 -13.08 -13.10 24.04
C ILE A 918 -14.09 -13.60 25.07
N LYS A 919 -14.50 -14.88 24.99
CA LYS A 919 -15.42 -15.47 25.98
C LYS A 919 -14.82 -15.58 27.38
N GLU A 920 -13.55 -15.93 27.52
CA GLU A 920 -12.88 -15.97 28.82
C GLU A 920 -12.71 -14.57 29.42
N ASN A 921 -12.27 -13.59 28.62
CA ASN A 921 -12.16 -12.20 29.06
C ASN A 921 -13.52 -11.65 29.47
N LYS A 922 -14.60 -12.02 28.75
CA LYS A 922 -15.95 -11.62 29.13
C LYS A 922 -16.38 -12.20 30.48
N LYS A 923 -16.11 -13.48 30.74
CA LYS A 923 -16.34 -14.07 32.08
C LYS A 923 -15.53 -13.38 33.18
N TYR A 924 -14.31 -12.95 32.87
CA TYR A 924 -13.47 -12.21 33.81
C TYR A 924 -14.04 -10.82 34.10
N ILE A 925 -14.52 -10.12 33.08
CA ILE A 925 -15.24 -8.84 33.23
C ILE A 925 -16.50 -9.04 34.06
N ASP A 926 -17.33 -10.04 33.74
CA ASP A 926 -18.57 -10.33 34.48
C ASP A 926 -18.26 -10.62 35.97
N ALA A 927 -17.19 -11.36 36.26
CA ALA A 927 -16.77 -11.64 37.64
C ALA A 927 -16.25 -10.40 38.39
N ILE A 928 -15.57 -9.49 37.69
CA ILE A 928 -15.15 -8.19 38.25
C ILE A 928 -16.39 -7.32 38.52
N ASP A 929 -17.35 -7.28 37.61
CA ASP A 929 -18.57 -6.52 37.78
C ASP A 929 -19.40 -7.04 38.96
N ASP A 930 -19.50 -8.37 39.13
CA ASP A 930 -20.11 -8.99 40.30
C ASP A 930 -19.38 -8.62 41.61
N GLU A 931 -18.05 -8.60 41.61
CA GLU A 931 -17.26 -8.18 42.77
C GLU A 931 -17.44 -6.69 43.08
N ILE A 932 -17.45 -5.83 42.06
CA ILE A 932 -17.75 -4.40 42.19
C ILE A 932 -19.15 -4.20 42.79
N ASN A 933 -20.16 -4.90 42.28
CA ASN A 933 -21.54 -4.83 42.79
C ASN A 933 -21.62 -5.26 44.26
N TYR A 934 -20.96 -6.37 44.62
CA TYR A 934 -20.88 -6.82 46.01
C TYR A 934 -20.18 -5.79 46.92
N LYS A 935 -19.09 -5.17 46.46
CA LYS A 935 -18.41 -4.10 47.20
C LYS A 935 -19.27 -2.85 47.32
N MET A 936 -20.04 -2.50 46.29
CA MET A 936 -20.99 -1.39 46.36
C MET A 936 -22.11 -1.66 47.38
N GLU A 937 -22.63 -2.88 47.47
CA GLU A 937 -23.57 -3.26 48.53
C GLU A 937 -22.96 -3.10 49.92
N GLN A 938 -21.73 -3.58 50.14
CA GLN A 938 -21.03 -3.38 51.42
C GLN A 938 -20.83 -1.90 51.77
N ILE A 939 -20.47 -1.07 50.77
CA ILE A 939 -20.33 0.38 50.96
C ILE A 939 -21.68 0.99 51.35
N ASN A 940 -22.77 0.57 50.73
CA ASN A 940 -24.11 1.07 51.04
C ASN A 940 -24.58 0.68 52.44
N ASP A 941 -24.28 -0.54 52.89
CA ASP A 941 -24.57 -0.97 54.26
C ASP A 941 -23.74 -0.21 55.28
N LEU A 942 -22.45 0.03 55.00
CA LEU A 942 -21.59 0.87 55.84
C LEU A 942 -22.08 2.33 55.88
N LYS A 943 -22.54 2.88 54.75
CA LYS A 943 -23.15 4.22 54.69
C LYS A 943 -24.39 4.29 55.60
N LYS A 944 -25.27 3.28 55.56
CA LYS A 944 -26.44 3.20 56.46
C LYS A 944 -26.01 3.10 57.93
N GLU A 945 -24.97 2.34 58.24
CA GLU A 945 -24.46 2.21 59.60
C GLU A 945 -23.87 3.55 60.10
N ILE A 946 -23.10 4.25 59.27
CA ILE A 946 -22.58 5.59 59.56
C ILE A 946 -23.74 6.59 59.76
N GLU A 947 -24.78 6.52 58.93
CA GLU A 947 -25.95 7.39 59.06
C GLU A 947 -26.71 7.12 60.36
N ASN A 948 -26.90 5.86 60.74
CA ASN A 948 -27.48 5.48 62.03
C ASN A 948 -26.64 5.97 63.20
N LEU A 949 -25.32 5.81 63.17
CA LEU A 949 -24.40 6.31 64.20
C LEU A 949 -24.42 7.84 64.29
N ASN A 950 -24.51 8.53 63.15
CA ASN A 950 -24.65 9.98 63.12
C ASN A 950 -26.00 10.42 63.72
N ASN A 951 -27.09 9.71 63.44
CA ASN A 951 -28.40 9.97 64.02
C ASN A 951 -28.40 9.74 65.54
N GLU A 952 -27.73 8.69 66.03
CA GLU A 952 -27.54 8.45 67.45
C GLU A 952 -26.68 9.54 68.11
N ARG A 953 -25.60 9.96 67.45
CA ARG A 953 -24.75 11.08 67.90
C ARG A 953 -25.53 12.39 67.96
N ILE A 954 -26.38 12.68 66.98
CA ILE A 954 -27.27 13.85 66.98
C ILE A 954 -28.26 13.77 68.15
N LYS A 955 -28.86 12.60 68.39
CA LYS A 955 -29.78 12.37 69.52
C LYS A 955 -29.07 12.54 70.87
N TYR A 956 -27.83 12.06 70.99
CA TYR A 956 -27.00 12.22 72.18
C TYR A 956 -26.59 13.67 72.41
N ASN A 957 -26.19 14.39 71.36
CA ASN A 957 -25.86 15.81 71.42
C ASN A 957 -27.08 16.67 71.83
N LYS A 958 -28.28 16.37 71.31
CA LYS A 958 -29.53 17.01 71.75
C LYS A 958 -29.81 16.76 73.25
N ASN A 959 -29.49 15.58 73.76
CA ASN A 959 -29.61 15.29 75.20
C ASN A 959 -28.59 16.09 76.04
N ILE A 960 -27.33 16.22 75.60
CA ILE A 960 -26.32 17.08 76.24
C ILE A 960 -26.78 18.54 76.23
N GLU A 961 -27.32 19.02 75.11
CA GLU A 961 -27.80 20.38 74.96
C GLU A 961 -29.01 20.66 75.87
N SER A 962 -29.92 19.69 76.03
CA SER A 962 -31.02 19.77 77.01
C SER A 962 -30.54 19.83 78.47
N LEU A 963 -29.45 19.12 78.80
CA LEU A 963 -28.82 19.13 80.12
C LEU A 963 -28.07 20.44 80.37
N SER A 964 -27.39 20.97 79.36
CA SER A 964 -26.74 22.28 79.40
C SER A 964 -27.76 23.39 79.60
N ASN A 965 -28.88 23.36 78.87
CA ASN A 965 -29.99 24.30 79.01
C ASN A 965 -30.70 24.22 80.37
N ARG A 966 -30.80 23.04 80.99
CA ARG A 966 -31.23 22.91 82.39
C ARG A 966 -30.24 23.55 83.36
N LYS A 967 -28.94 23.46 83.10
CA LYS A 967 -27.87 24.04 83.93
C LYS A 967 -27.87 25.57 83.85
N THR A 968 -28.11 26.16 82.68
CA THR A 968 -28.28 27.62 82.52
C THR A 968 -29.60 28.13 83.11
N LYS A 969 -30.68 27.35 83.06
CA LYS A 969 -31.94 27.72 83.72
C LYS A 969 -31.83 27.76 85.25
N ILE A 970 -31.15 26.76 85.84
CA ILE A 970 -30.87 26.73 87.29
C ILE A 970 -29.92 27.88 87.70
N LYS A 971 -28.99 28.29 86.83
CA LYS A 971 -28.08 29.41 87.10
C LYS A 971 -28.78 30.77 87.03
N ASN A 972 -29.77 30.92 86.16
CA ASN A 972 -30.55 32.15 86.03
C ASN A 972 -31.65 32.28 87.10
N ASP A 973 -32.16 31.17 87.64
CA ASP A 973 -33.12 31.18 88.76
C ASP A 973 -32.46 31.52 90.12
N ILE A 974 -31.11 31.61 90.18
CA ILE A 974 -30.34 31.95 91.40
C ILE A 974 -30.05 33.46 91.53
N ASP A 975 -30.18 34.25 90.46
CA ASP A 975 -29.81 35.68 90.45
C ASP A 975 -30.94 36.65 90.85
N ASP A 976 -32.15 36.17 91.16
CA ASP A 976 -33.34 37.00 91.48
C ASP A 976 -33.93 36.80 92.89
N THR A 977 -33.11 36.48 93.91
CA THR A 977 -33.54 36.62 95.33
C THR A 977 -32.39 37.00 96.28
N PRO A 978 -32.59 37.96 97.21
CA PRO A 978 -31.57 38.36 98.16
C PRO A 978 -31.57 37.47 99.42
N TYR A 979 -30.38 36.97 99.76
CA TYR A 979 -29.94 36.40 101.04
C TYR A 979 -30.82 35.28 101.65
N TRP A 980 -30.24 34.08 101.81
CA TRP A 980 -29.95 33.42 103.10
C TRP A 980 -29.23 32.07 102.87
N SER A 981 -28.24 31.81 103.73
CA SER A 981 -27.53 30.55 104.01
C SER A 981 -26.88 29.77 102.85
N SER A 982 -25.57 30.03 102.70
CA SER A 982 -24.56 29.13 102.19
C SER A 982 -24.43 27.83 103.02
N ARG A 983 -24.19 26.72 102.31
CA ARG A 983 -23.91 25.31 102.74
C ARG A 983 -25.07 24.34 102.55
N SER A 984 -25.24 23.82 101.32
CA SER A 984 -25.71 22.44 101.05
C SER A 984 -25.82 22.06 99.57
N TYR A 985 -25.46 22.92 98.61
CA TYR A 985 -25.64 22.62 97.16
C TYR A 985 -24.36 22.41 96.33
N GLU A 986 -23.18 22.39 96.95
CA GLU A 986 -21.90 22.14 96.24
C GLU A 986 -21.47 20.66 96.20
N HIS A 987 -22.16 19.74 96.89
CA HIS A 987 -21.69 18.35 96.94
C HIS A 987 -22.37 17.36 95.97
N ASN A 988 -23.51 17.72 95.37
CA ASN A 988 -24.23 16.82 94.46
C ASN A 988 -23.99 17.08 92.96
N LEU A 989 -23.41 18.23 92.58
CA LEU A 989 -23.12 18.56 91.18
C LEU A 989 -21.76 18.02 90.67
N ASP A 990 -20.85 17.65 91.58
CA ASP A 990 -19.53 17.09 91.24
C ASP A 990 -19.52 15.55 91.10
N ILE A 991 -20.52 14.84 91.64
CA ILE A 991 -20.57 13.37 91.57
C ILE A 991 -21.29 12.88 90.29
N GLU A 992 -22.33 13.59 89.82
CA GLU A 992 -23.00 13.22 88.56
C GLU A 992 -22.23 13.64 87.30
N ASN A 993 -21.47 14.75 87.36
CA ASN A 993 -20.63 15.18 86.23
C ASN A 993 -19.39 14.29 86.07
N ASN A 994 -18.78 13.82 87.17
CA ASN A 994 -17.63 12.91 87.06
C ASN A 994 -18.02 11.50 86.60
N LYS A 995 -19.20 10.99 86.94
CA LYS A 995 -19.65 9.67 86.45
C LYS A 995 -19.95 9.67 84.94
N LYS A 996 -20.54 10.76 84.42
CA LYS A 996 -20.83 10.88 82.98
C LYS A 996 -19.61 11.22 82.13
N VAL A 997 -18.62 11.93 82.67
CA VAL A 997 -17.34 12.19 81.97
C VAL A 997 -16.49 10.92 81.85
N TYR A 998 -16.56 10.00 82.82
CA TYR A 998 -15.91 8.68 82.71
C TYR A 998 -16.60 7.76 81.68
N GLU A 999 -17.93 7.70 81.65
CA GLU A 999 -18.66 6.97 80.58
C GLU A 999 -18.41 7.58 79.18
N HIS A 1000 -18.11 8.88 79.09
CA HIS A 1000 -17.83 9.55 77.83
C HIS A 1000 -16.40 9.30 77.29
N ASN A 1001 -15.44 8.94 78.15
CA ASN A 1001 -14.10 8.56 77.72
C ASN A 1001 -14.01 7.09 77.28
N ASP A 1002 -14.81 6.20 77.88
CA ASP A 1002 -14.88 4.80 77.43
C ASP A 1002 -15.59 4.67 76.07
N ILE A 1003 -16.67 5.44 75.84
CA ILE A 1003 -17.37 5.50 74.54
C ILE A 1003 -16.49 6.16 73.46
N LYS A 1004 -15.69 7.19 73.81
CA LYS A 1004 -14.72 7.78 72.87
C LYS A 1004 -13.62 6.79 72.49
N HIS A 1005 -13.11 5.98 73.41
CA HIS A 1005 -12.11 4.98 73.09
C HIS A 1005 -12.68 3.82 72.25
N GLU A 1006 -13.92 3.39 72.50
CA GLU A 1006 -14.55 2.33 71.71
C GLU A 1006 -14.92 2.78 70.29
N HIS A 1007 -15.24 4.06 70.09
CA HIS A 1007 -15.49 4.64 68.76
C HIS A 1007 -14.20 5.00 68.00
N ILE A 1008 -13.15 5.45 68.69
CA ILE A 1008 -11.83 5.70 68.06
C ILE A 1008 -11.17 4.38 67.67
N ASP A 1009 -11.27 3.32 68.46
CA ASP A 1009 -10.75 1.99 68.11
C ASP A 1009 -11.51 1.32 66.94
N LYS A 1010 -12.80 1.67 66.74
CA LYS A 1010 -13.58 1.21 65.57
C LYS A 1010 -13.27 2.01 64.30
N ILE A 1011 -13.01 3.31 64.42
CA ILE A 1011 -12.62 4.17 63.29
C ILE A 1011 -11.16 3.92 62.89
N GLU A 1012 -10.24 3.73 63.84
CA GLU A 1012 -8.84 3.35 63.54
C GLU A 1012 -8.71 1.94 62.94
N LYS A 1013 -9.70 1.05 63.14
CA LYS A 1013 -9.78 -0.24 62.43
C LYS A 1013 -10.21 -0.10 60.97
N ILE A 1014 -10.87 1.01 60.60
CA ILE A 1014 -11.29 1.32 59.23
C ILE A 1014 -10.19 2.09 58.48
N GLU A 1015 -9.33 2.85 59.19
CA GLU A 1015 -8.25 3.66 58.60
C GLU A 1015 -6.85 2.99 58.59
N ARG A 1016 -6.69 1.74 59.05
CA ARG A 1016 -5.43 1.01 58.84
C ARG A 1016 -5.34 0.48 57.40
N PRO A 1017 -4.21 0.68 56.69
CA PRO A 1017 -3.98 -0.02 55.45
C PRO A 1017 -3.98 -1.52 55.75
N ILE A 1018 -4.76 -2.29 55.00
CA ILE A 1018 -4.76 -3.75 55.06
C ILE A 1018 -3.38 -4.22 54.58
N HIS A 1019 -2.44 -4.35 55.52
CA HIS A 1019 -1.27 -5.19 55.39
C HIS A 1019 -1.61 -6.56 55.99
N HIS A 1020 -2.46 -7.32 55.30
CA HIS A 1020 -2.44 -8.76 55.39
C HIS A 1020 -1.92 -9.32 54.07
N LYS A 1021 -0.63 -9.72 54.11
CA LYS A 1021 -0.12 -10.80 53.27
C LYS A 1021 -0.88 -12.06 53.68
N GLU A 1022 -1.94 -12.40 52.97
CA GLU A 1022 -2.30 -13.80 52.82
C GLU A 1022 -1.74 -14.30 51.49
N GLU A 1023 -0.93 -15.34 51.60
CA GLU A 1023 -0.33 -16.07 50.50
C GLU A 1023 -1.43 -16.70 49.64
N PHE A 1024 -1.96 -15.95 48.67
CA PHE A 1024 -2.54 -16.58 47.50
C PHE A 1024 -1.40 -17.09 46.65
N LYS A 1025 -1.14 -18.40 46.76
CA LYS A 1025 -0.41 -19.17 45.76
C LYS A 1025 -0.98 -18.81 44.40
N LYS A 1026 -0.21 -18.06 43.60
CA LYS A 1026 -0.37 -18.05 42.16
C LYS A 1026 -0.46 -19.51 41.71
N PRO A 1027 -1.48 -19.93 40.95
CA PRO A 1027 -1.25 -21.06 40.07
C PRO A 1027 -0.11 -20.62 39.14
N ASP A 1028 1.00 -21.35 39.18
CA ASP A 1028 2.10 -21.19 38.22
C ASP A 1028 1.56 -21.42 36.81
N PHE A 1029 1.16 -20.35 36.15
CA PHE A 1029 1.04 -20.31 34.71
C PHE A 1029 2.12 -19.36 34.19
N ASP A 1030 3.21 -19.98 33.77
CA ASP A 1030 4.37 -19.41 33.10
C ASP A 1030 3.92 -18.83 31.75
N ILE A 1031 3.25 -17.67 31.75
CA ILE A 1031 3.05 -16.88 30.54
C ILE A 1031 4.33 -16.10 30.30
N LYS A 1032 5.33 -16.80 29.76
CA LYS A 1032 6.39 -16.15 28.99
C LYS A 1032 5.74 -15.48 27.78
N PRO A 1033 6.06 -14.22 27.46
CA PRO A 1033 5.73 -13.66 26.16
C PRO A 1033 6.52 -14.45 25.11
N LYS A 1034 5.88 -15.40 24.43
CA LYS A 1034 6.37 -15.93 23.16
C LYS A 1034 6.11 -14.90 22.07
N ASN A 1035 6.87 -13.81 22.10
CA ASN A 1035 7.11 -12.94 20.94
C ASN A 1035 8.62 -12.73 20.76
N GLN A 1036 9.36 -13.83 20.79
CA GLN A 1036 10.69 -13.95 20.19
C GLN A 1036 10.73 -15.27 19.42
N ASN A 1037 11.22 -15.19 18.18
CA ASN A 1037 11.43 -16.25 17.17
C ASN A 1037 10.32 -16.41 16.09
N ILE A 1038 10.22 -15.40 15.22
CA ILE A 1038 9.79 -15.60 13.81
C ILE A 1038 10.96 -15.40 12.83
N THR A 1039 12.20 -15.20 13.30
CA THR A 1039 13.40 -15.11 12.43
C THR A 1039 14.34 -16.31 12.47
N ASP A 1040 14.15 -17.31 13.34
CA ASP A 1040 15.11 -18.43 13.51
C ASP A 1040 14.55 -19.82 13.17
N ARG A 1041 13.72 -19.93 12.12
CA ARG A 1041 13.38 -21.24 11.51
C ARG A 1041 13.56 -21.24 10.00
N ILE A 1042 14.76 -20.87 9.57
CA ILE A 1042 15.34 -21.39 8.33
C ILE A 1042 16.20 -22.59 8.75
N PRO A 1043 15.95 -23.81 8.26
CA PRO A 1043 16.95 -24.87 8.34
C PRO A 1043 18.13 -24.47 7.47
N ASN A 1044 19.20 -23.95 8.08
CA ASN A 1044 20.53 -24.07 7.51
C ASN A 1044 20.90 -25.56 7.55
N VAL A 1045 20.59 -26.26 6.46
CA VAL A 1045 21.25 -27.52 6.10
C VAL A 1045 21.64 -27.41 4.63
N ILE A 1046 22.81 -26.81 4.40
CA ILE A 1046 23.68 -27.26 3.32
C ILE A 1046 24.92 -27.80 4.02
N ASN A 1047 25.07 -29.12 4.02
CA ASN A 1047 26.38 -29.74 3.88
C ASN A 1047 26.20 -31.17 3.37
N ILE A 1048 26.34 -31.35 2.06
CA ILE A 1048 26.80 -32.59 1.45
C ILE A 1048 27.81 -32.18 0.39
N ASP A 1049 29.01 -31.84 0.84
CA ASP A 1049 30.23 -32.37 0.21
C ASP A 1049 30.46 -33.74 0.85
N GLU A 1050 30.08 -34.82 0.14
CA GLU A 1050 30.65 -36.17 0.23
C GLU A 1050 29.87 -37.11 -0.73
N TYR A 1051 30.28 -37.14 -2.01
CA TYR A 1051 30.83 -38.31 -2.72
C TYR A 1051 30.71 -38.17 -4.25
N GLU A 1052 31.90 -38.15 -4.88
CA GLU A 1052 32.27 -38.57 -6.26
C GLU A 1052 31.69 -37.86 -7.49
#